data_AF-A0A101NP36-F1
#
_entry.id   AF-A0A101NP36-F1
#
_cell.length_a   1.000
_cell.length_b   1.000
_cell.length_c   1.000
_cell.angle_alpha   90.00
_cell.angle_beta   90.00
_cell.angle_gamma   90.00
#
_symmetry.space_group_name_H-M   'P 1'
#
loop_
_entity.id
_entity.type
_entity.pdbx_description
1 polymer ?
#
loop_
_entity_poly.entity_id
_entity_poly.type
_entity_poly.pdbx_seq_one_letter_code
_entity_poly.pdbx_strand_id
1 'polypeptide(L)'
;MAGNGRRTRPWARLRGPTEEANRLAQTLRGWLDEAGLRLDDLVRELKPEHFESQTVPSRSTVADRLAGVNLRWDFVEAVADVCSPSTAARERLREQARPLHDASVRALRSGDRTPRSPAPAVGPRRDPAPPVTGPGAPDPAHELVVVQRYSLELSDQLLRAQQRSAELEKARNDAHHMVMILLTLVDKLHRDIATLTAERNRGAARAPAPEAFAEVQERLHHSEAQRTQAESELTRARAEREKADRLAEQSAEQVRRLTAELARLRREQDTAHPGSDAVPQDPDPAPVLPTHQIAPDDIDIALIKAAHILDSGAERLDQLAEELREEPDGLPDNLTGRTPDNTSDPAEGTPATSGGAADKAPDNRPDNQPGDQADNRPDDVDVDLLLRWLLTLRDPALEHVFPHLVTVGRDWPTEQLVLAVRRLRASKAPNLADALLVAIGSARPAPGLVAVLGVLFAADADVVVMGMAVERPARHFQQALGHLRRAGLDGLAGQALITAGHQRSAKGLPLFLSCLDHERFADRVLVLNGVRARSAHRVAQIVQRLRDVGMGQDADLLMVASLANPGVTLTPQDSLPWGPKAWFGKPPVRRPAGPLTRPPRSPVRPPEPPSTTLTTRIRINIPGSRPIPPIVVREPPGTAPEPPSTTG
;
A
#
# COMPACT_ATOMS: atom_id res chain seq x y z
N MET A 1 -27.15 -52.04 1.34
CA MET A 1 -26.80 -51.35 0.09
C MET A 1 -25.28 -51.14 0.05
N ALA A 2 -24.52 -52.15 -0.39
CA ALA A 2 -23.07 -52.08 -0.51
C ALA A 2 -22.72 -51.51 -1.90
N GLY A 3 -22.48 -50.20 -1.96
CA GLY A 3 -22.14 -49.51 -3.21
C GLY A 3 -20.73 -49.84 -3.67
N ASN A 4 -20.56 -50.10 -4.97
CA ASN A 4 -19.27 -50.25 -5.65
C ASN A 4 -18.36 -49.05 -5.34
N GLY A 5 -17.48 -49.22 -4.35
CA GLY A 5 -16.50 -48.22 -3.94
C GLY A 5 -15.55 -47.94 -5.10
N ARG A 6 -15.78 -46.83 -5.80
CA ARG A 6 -14.81 -46.27 -6.76
C ARG A 6 -13.53 -45.99 -5.99
N ARG A 7 -12.57 -46.92 -6.01
CA ARG A 7 -11.25 -46.77 -5.35
C ARG A 7 -10.64 -45.43 -5.76
N THR A 8 -10.71 -44.46 -4.85
CA THR A 8 -10.04 -43.17 -5.01
C THR A 8 -8.55 -43.38 -4.75
N ARG A 9 -7.73 -42.68 -5.53
CA ARG A 9 -6.29 -42.63 -5.27
C ARG A 9 -6.09 -42.06 -3.87
N PRO A 10 -5.27 -42.68 -3.00
CA PRO A 10 -5.06 -42.17 -1.65
C PRO A 10 -4.54 -40.73 -1.69
N TRP A 11 -5.01 -39.91 -0.75
CA TRP A 11 -4.59 -38.52 -0.63
C TRP A 11 -3.08 -38.40 -0.41
N ALA A 12 -2.45 -37.34 -0.93
CA ALA A 12 -1.04 -37.05 -0.70
C ALA A 12 -0.76 -36.80 0.80
N ARG A 13 0.49 -37.00 1.25
CA ARG A 13 0.87 -36.73 2.65
C ARG A 13 0.56 -35.26 3.03
N LEU A 14 0.19 -35.05 4.29
CA LEU A 14 -0.04 -33.73 4.87
C LEU A 14 1.32 -32.98 4.97
N ARG A 15 1.31 -31.69 4.66
CA ARG A 15 2.46 -30.80 4.51
C ARG A 15 2.22 -29.42 5.15
N GLY A 16 1.22 -29.30 6.00
CA GLY A 16 0.92 -28.08 6.73
C GLY A 16 2.05 -27.70 7.69
N PRO A 17 2.23 -26.38 7.92
CA PRO A 17 3.33 -25.83 8.72
C PRO A 17 3.21 -26.15 10.22
N THR A 18 2.01 -26.48 10.70
CA THR A 18 1.72 -26.83 12.10
C THR A 18 0.87 -28.10 12.18
N GLU A 19 0.82 -28.75 13.35
CA GLU A 19 -0.01 -29.94 13.54
C GLU A 19 -1.51 -29.60 13.40
N GLU A 20 -1.92 -28.43 13.88
CA GLU A 20 -3.29 -27.93 13.80
C GLU A 20 -3.72 -27.71 12.34
N ALA A 21 -2.84 -27.16 11.51
CA ALA A 21 -3.10 -27.00 10.07
C ALA A 21 -3.26 -28.38 9.38
N ASN A 22 -2.47 -29.37 9.80
CA ASN A 22 -2.59 -30.74 9.30
C ASN A 22 -3.88 -31.42 9.76
N ARG A 23 -4.30 -31.22 11.03
CA ARG A 23 -5.59 -31.70 11.55
C ARG A 23 -6.76 -31.05 10.80
N LEU A 24 -6.74 -29.74 10.58
CA LEU A 24 -7.75 -29.04 9.78
C LEU A 24 -7.83 -29.61 8.36
N ALA A 25 -6.70 -29.77 7.68
CA ALA A 25 -6.64 -30.36 6.36
C ALA A 25 -7.19 -31.80 6.32
N GLN A 26 -6.91 -32.59 7.35
CA GLN A 26 -7.44 -33.94 7.49
C GLN A 26 -8.97 -33.94 7.66
N THR A 27 -9.52 -33.02 8.46
CA THR A 27 -10.97 -32.81 8.59
C THR A 27 -11.61 -32.48 7.24
N LEU A 28 -11.04 -31.55 6.47
CA LEU A 28 -11.55 -31.19 5.15
C LEU A 28 -11.55 -32.39 4.17
N ARG A 29 -10.51 -33.22 4.19
CA ARG A 29 -10.44 -34.45 3.39
C ARG A 29 -11.51 -35.46 3.82
N GLY A 30 -11.76 -35.59 5.12
CA GLY A 30 -12.84 -36.41 5.66
C GLY A 30 -14.20 -36.00 5.11
N TRP A 31 -14.50 -34.70 5.09
CA TRP A 31 -15.76 -34.20 4.52
C TRP A 31 -15.91 -34.52 3.03
N LEU A 32 -14.82 -34.43 2.25
CA LEU A 32 -14.83 -34.78 0.82
C LEU A 32 -15.06 -36.28 0.61
N ASP A 33 -14.40 -37.13 1.42
CA ASP A 33 -14.54 -38.58 1.35
C ASP A 33 -15.97 -39.01 1.76
N GLU A 34 -16.56 -38.39 2.79
CA GLU A 34 -17.96 -38.60 3.21
C GLU A 34 -18.96 -38.16 2.15
N ALA A 35 -18.69 -37.04 1.47
CA ALA A 35 -19.51 -36.55 0.35
C ALA A 35 -19.28 -37.34 -0.96
N GLY A 36 -18.29 -38.24 -1.00
CA GLY A 36 -17.93 -39.01 -2.19
C GLY A 36 -17.32 -38.15 -3.32
N LEU A 37 -16.78 -36.97 -2.99
CA LEU A 37 -16.22 -36.01 -3.95
C LEU A 37 -14.72 -36.22 -4.13
N ARG A 38 -14.26 -36.19 -5.38
CA ARG A 38 -12.82 -36.18 -5.70
C ARG A 38 -12.29 -34.75 -5.76
N LEU A 39 -10.96 -34.61 -5.77
CA LEU A 39 -10.31 -33.31 -6.00
C LEU A 39 -10.83 -32.61 -7.27
N ASP A 40 -11.01 -33.37 -8.36
CA ASP A 40 -11.50 -32.81 -9.63
C ASP A 40 -12.97 -32.37 -9.56
N ASP A 41 -13.78 -33.07 -8.76
CA ASP A 41 -15.17 -32.67 -8.51
C ASP A 41 -15.20 -31.40 -7.65
N LEU A 42 -14.40 -31.33 -6.58
CA LEU A 42 -14.28 -30.12 -5.77
C LEU A 42 -13.89 -28.90 -6.62
N VAL A 43 -12.84 -29.01 -7.45
CA VAL A 43 -12.39 -27.90 -8.31
C VAL A 43 -13.49 -27.44 -9.27
N ARG A 44 -14.32 -28.36 -9.78
CA ARG A 44 -15.44 -28.04 -10.67
C ARG A 44 -16.59 -27.32 -9.95
N GLU A 45 -16.85 -27.67 -8.69
CA GLU A 45 -17.95 -27.09 -7.92
C GLU A 45 -17.58 -25.75 -7.22
N LEU A 46 -16.30 -25.41 -7.12
CA LEU A 46 -15.85 -24.14 -6.57
C LEU A 46 -16.22 -22.96 -7.47
N LYS A 47 -16.86 -21.94 -6.90
CA LYS A 47 -17.29 -20.71 -7.59
C LYS A 47 -16.49 -19.49 -7.11
N PRO A 48 -16.35 -18.44 -7.94
CA PRO A 48 -15.73 -17.18 -7.53
C PRO A 48 -16.33 -16.59 -6.26
N GLU A 49 -17.65 -16.73 -6.09
CA GLU A 49 -18.42 -16.24 -4.93
C GLU A 49 -17.99 -16.84 -3.59
N HIS A 50 -17.31 -18.00 -3.58
CA HIS A 50 -16.82 -18.60 -2.35
C HIS A 50 -15.55 -17.94 -1.79
N PHE A 51 -14.91 -17.03 -2.54
CA PHE A 51 -13.62 -16.46 -2.19
C PHE A 51 -13.67 -14.93 -2.13
N GLU A 52 -13.01 -14.35 -1.13
CA GLU A 52 -12.89 -12.88 -0.99
C GLU A 52 -12.24 -12.24 -2.22
N SER A 53 -11.30 -12.95 -2.86
CA SER A 53 -10.61 -12.49 -4.07
C SER A 53 -11.44 -12.62 -5.35
N GLN A 54 -12.64 -13.17 -5.29
CA GLN A 54 -13.48 -13.51 -6.44
C GLN A 54 -12.75 -14.34 -7.52
N THR A 55 -11.74 -15.12 -7.13
CA THR A 55 -10.94 -15.93 -8.04
C THR A 55 -10.85 -17.37 -7.53
N VAL A 56 -11.28 -18.33 -8.34
CA VAL A 56 -11.21 -19.76 -7.98
C VAL A 56 -9.75 -20.24 -8.01
N PRO A 57 -9.23 -20.85 -6.93
CA PRO A 57 -7.87 -21.37 -6.91
C PRO A 57 -7.64 -22.45 -7.97
N SER A 58 -6.43 -22.47 -8.54
CA SER A 58 -6.04 -23.51 -9.50
C SER A 58 -6.06 -24.91 -8.85
N ARG A 59 -6.17 -25.97 -9.66
CA ARG A 59 -6.19 -27.37 -9.19
C ARG A 59 -5.00 -27.71 -8.27
N SER A 60 -3.79 -27.27 -8.62
CA SER A 60 -2.59 -27.49 -7.78
C SER A 60 -2.71 -26.76 -6.46
N THR A 61 -3.19 -25.51 -6.47
CA THR A 61 -3.44 -24.73 -5.25
C THR A 61 -4.47 -25.39 -4.34
N VAL A 62 -5.56 -25.93 -4.90
CA VAL A 62 -6.57 -26.68 -4.13
C VAL A 62 -5.94 -27.93 -3.50
N ALA A 63 -5.10 -28.65 -4.24
CA ALA A 63 -4.39 -29.83 -3.72
C ALA A 63 -3.41 -29.49 -2.58
N ASP A 64 -2.70 -28.36 -2.69
CA ASP A 64 -1.77 -27.87 -1.66
C ASP A 64 -2.52 -27.42 -0.40
N ARG A 65 -3.65 -26.70 -0.56
CA ARG A 65 -4.52 -26.31 0.56
C ARG A 65 -5.09 -27.53 1.29
N LEU A 66 -5.57 -28.52 0.54
CA LEU A 66 -5.98 -29.81 1.11
C LEU A 66 -4.80 -30.59 1.71
N ALA A 67 -3.55 -30.22 1.43
CA ALA A 67 -2.36 -30.77 2.11
C ALA A 67 -1.95 -29.96 3.35
N GLY A 68 -2.70 -28.95 3.77
CA GLY A 68 -2.37 -28.14 4.95
C GLY A 68 -1.61 -26.85 4.63
N VAL A 69 -1.29 -26.59 3.36
CA VAL A 69 -0.45 -25.45 2.96
C VAL A 69 -1.32 -24.23 2.71
N ASN A 70 -1.05 -23.13 3.44
CA ASN A 70 -1.73 -21.84 3.27
C ASN A 70 -3.28 -21.96 3.29
N LEU A 71 -3.80 -22.67 4.29
CA LEU A 71 -5.24 -22.80 4.54
C LEU A 71 -5.81 -21.48 5.03
N ARG A 72 -6.64 -20.85 4.21
CA ARG A 72 -7.43 -19.67 4.55
C ARG A 72 -8.85 -20.06 4.92
N TRP A 73 -9.52 -19.21 5.70
CA TRP A 73 -10.88 -19.45 6.18
C TRP A 73 -11.91 -19.51 5.03
N ASP A 74 -11.80 -18.63 4.04
CA ASP A 74 -12.66 -18.64 2.83
C ASP A 74 -12.67 -20.00 2.11
N PHE A 75 -11.52 -20.67 2.03
CA PHE A 75 -11.41 -22.01 1.46
C PHE A 75 -12.10 -23.08 2.32
N VAL A 76 -12.05 -22.96 3.65
CA VAL A 76 -12.75 -23.88 4.57
C VAL A 76 -14.26 -23.76 4.39
N GLU A 77 -14.77 -22.53 4.30
CA GLU A 77 -16.19 -22.26 4.03
C GLU A 77 -16.61 -22.79 2.66
N ALA A 78 -15.79 -22.58 1.63
CA ALA A 78 -16.04 -23.09 0.28
C ALA A 78 -16.16 -24.62 0.24
N VAL A 79 -15.29 -25.34 0.95
CA VAL A 79 -15.35 -26.82 1.04
C VAL A 79 -16.59 -27.26 1.80
N ALA A 80 -16.95 -26.60 2.90
CA ALA A 80 -18.18 -26.90 3.64
C ALA A 80 -19.44 -26.71 2.77
N ASP A 81 -19.47 -25.66 1.95
CA ASP A 81 -20.58 -25.35 1.05
C ASP A 81 -20.74 -26.39 -0.07
N VAL A 82 -19.63 -26.86 -0.64
CA VAL A 82 -19.63 -27.90 -1.68
C VAL A 82 -19.99 -29.28 -1.11
N CYS A 83 -19.50 -29.64 0.08
CA CYS A 83 -19.73 -30.95 0.68
C CYS A 83 -21.14 -31.13 1.27
N SER A 84 -21.89 -30.04 1.51
CA SER A 84 -23.19 -30.10 2.18
C SER A 84 -24.27 -29.32 1.42
N PRO A 85 -25.35 -30.00 0.95
CA PRO A 85 -26.43 -29.30 0.25
C PRO A 85 -27.29 -28.46 1.20
N SER A 86 -27.42 -28.84 2.48
CA SER A 86 -28.27 -28.16 3.45
C SER A 86 -27.53 -27.09 4.25
N THR A 87 -28.16 -25.93 4.46
CA THR A 87 -27.60 -24.83 5.26
C THR A 87 -27.24 -25.26 6.69
N ALA A 88 -28.08 -26.09 7.31
CA ALA A 88 -27.82 -26.59 8.67
C ALA A 88 -26.60 -27.51 8.75
N ALA A 89 -26.34 -28.32 7.72
CA ALA A 89 -25.13 -29.13 7.67
C ALA A 89 -23.88 -28.26 7.43
N ARG A 90 -23.95 -27.26 6.54
CA ARG A 90 -22.85 -26.31 6.30
C ARG A 90 -22.44 -25.59 7.59
N GLU A 91 -23.40 -25.10 8.36
CA GLU A 91 -23.11 -24.42 9.62
C GLU A 91 -22.40 -25.33 10.62
N ARG A 92 -22.85 -26.59 10.77
CA ARG A 92 -22.18 -27.57 11.64
C ARG A 92 -20.74 -27.87 11.22
N LEU A 93 -20.49 -27.99 9.91
CA LEU A 93 -19.12 -28.19 9.40
C LEU A 93 -18.25 -26.97 9.71
N ARG A 94 -18.76 -25.75 9.51
CA ARG A 94 -18.05 -24.49 9.84
C ARG A 94 -17.76 -24.39 11.33
N GLU A 95 -18.73 -24.68 12.20
CA GLU A 95 -18.56 -24.72 13.66
C GLU A 95 -17.49 -25.75 14.07
N GLN A 96 -17.46 -26.91 13.44
CA GLN A 96 -16.45 -27.95 13.69
C GLN A 96 -15.03 -27.50 13.30
N ALA A 97 -14.87 -26.80 12.17
CA ALA A 97 -13.56 -26.39 11.67
C ALA A 97 -13.02 -25.10 12.29
N ARG A 98 -13.88 -24.19 12.76
CA ARG A 98 -13.48 -22.90 13.36
C ARG A 98 -12.44 -23.03 14.49
N PRO A 99 -12.59 -23.90 15.50
CA PRO A 99 -11.58 -24.01 16.55
C PRO A 99 -10.22 -24.51 16.04
N LEU A 100 -10.21 -25.39 15.03
CA LEU A 100 -8.97 -25.89 14.41
C LEU A 100 -8.27 -24.81 13.58
N HIS A 101 -9.04 -24.01 12.84
CA HIS A 101 -8.51 -22.87 12.11
C HIS A 101 -7.91 -21.83 13.06
N ASP A 102 -8.63 -21.44 14.10
CA ASP A 102 -8.15 -20.45 15.07
C ASP A 102 -6.91 -20.95 15.82
N ALA A 103 -6.84 -22.25 16.14
CA ALA A 103 -5.65 -22.86 16.70
C ALA A 103 -4.47 -22.83 15.72
N SER A 104 -4.69 -23.12 14.43
CA SER A 104 -3.65 -23.06 13.41
C SER A 104 -3.10 -21.64 13.20
N VAL A 105 -3.96 -20.62 13.23
CA VAL A 105 -3.54 -19.21 13.13
C VAL A 105 -2.76 -18.79 14.38
N ARG A 106 -3.19 -19.22 15.57
CA ARG A 106 -2.43 -18.98 16.81
C ARG A 106 -1.05 -19.64 16.77
N ALA A 107 -0.97 -20.91 16.35
CA ALA A 107 0.29 -21.64 16.24
C ALA A 107 1.26 -21.01 15.21
N LEU A 108 0.73 -20.49 14.10
CA LEU A 108 1.53 -19.75 13.12
C LEU A 108 2.07 -18.43 13.68
N ARG A 109 1.29 -17.73 14.50
CA ARG A 109 1.68 -16.47 15.14
C ARG A 109 2.66 -16.66 16.29
N SER A 110 2.54 -17.74 17.05
CA SER A 110 3.43 -18.03 18.18
C SER A 110 4.83 -18.46 17.73
N GLY A 111 5.07 -18.62 16.42
CA GLY A 111 6.37 -19.05 15.89
C GLY A 111 6.74 -20.47 16.32
N ASP A 112 5.80 -21.23 16.89
CA ASP A 112 5.99 -22.58 17.39
C ASP A 112 6.04 -23.55 16.19
N ARG A 113 7.11 -23.41 15.43
CA ARG A 113 7.48 -24.35 14.37
C ARG A 113 7.93 -25.61 15.08
N THR A 114 7.00 -26.51 15.33
CA THR A 114 7.32 -27.88 15.73
C THR A 114 8.43 -28.39 14.80
N PRO A 115 9.60 -28.78 15.34
CA PRO A 115 10.72 -29.18 14.52
C PRO A 115 10.25 -30.29 13.59
N ARG A 116 10.38 -30.01 12.29
CA ARG A 116 10.03 -30.87 11.16
C ARG A 116 10.50 -32.29 11.50
N SER A 117 9.56 -33.22 11.70
CA SER A 117 9.89 -34.61 12.07
C SER A 117 11.06 -35.11 11.21
N PRO A 118 12.21 -35.45 11.81
CA PRO A 118 13.34 -35.93 11.06
C PRO A 118 12.94 -37.22 10.34
N ALA A 119 13.33 -37.33 9.08
CA ALA A 119 13.19 -38.55 8.29
C ALA A 119 13.75 -39.75 9.07
N PRO A 120 13.15 -40.95 8.97
CA PRO A 120 13.58 -42.10 9.77
C PRO A 120 14.99 -42.52 9.33
N ALA A 121 15.99 -42.18 10.16
CA ALA A 121 17.33 -42.72 10.05
C ALA A 121 17.31 -44.16 10.59
N VAL A 122 17.50 -45.10 9.68
CA VAL A 122 17.78 -46.51 9.98
C VAL A 122 19.22 -46.59 10.48
N GLY A 123 19.41 -47.02 11.74
CA GLY A 123 20.71 -47.38 12.31
C GLY A 123 20.59 -47.80 13.78
N PRO A 124 21.12 -48.97 14.19
CA PRO A 124 20.93 -49.52 15.53
C PRO A 124 21.78 -48.80 16.59
N ARG A 125 21.13 -48.51 17.73
CA ARG A 125 21.67 -47.93 18.95
C ARG A 125 22.82 -48.76 19.56
N ARG A 126 23.84 -48.05 20.03
CA ARG A 126 24.77 -48.50 21.07
C ARG A 126 24.49 -47.64 22.31
N ASP A 127 24.22 -48.29 23.44
CA ASP A 127 23.88 -47.66 24.72
C ASP A 127 25.03 -46.81 25.28
N PRO A 128 24.74 -45.63 25.87
CA PRO A 128 25.61 -45.04 26.88
C PRO A 128 24.97 -45.07 28.27
N ALA A 129 25.83 -45.32 29.25
CA ALA A 129 25.58 -45.45 30.68
C ALA A 129 25.01 -44.16 31.34
N PRO A 130 24.34 -44.27 32.50
CA PRO A 130 23.70 -43.15 33.17
C PRO A 130 24.71 -42.21 33.86
N PRO A 131 24.57 -40.87 33.74
CA PRO A 131 25.34 -39.92 34.53
C PRO A 131 24.71 -39.70 35.91
N VAL A 132 25.58 -39.64 36.91
CA VAL A 132 25.29 -39.39 38.32
C VAL A 132 24.92 -37.91 38.50
N THR A 133 23.68 -37.65 38.95
CA THR A 133 23.14 -36.34 39.34
C THR A 133 23.68 -35.89 40.69
N GLY A 134 24.48 -34.83 40.71
CA GLY A 134 24.68 -33.98 41.88
C GLY A 134 23.63 -32.85 41.92
N PRO A 135 23.00 -32.54 43.05
CA PRO A 135 21.98 -31.50 43.14
C PRO A 135 22.62 -30.12 43.39
N GLY A 136 22.33 -29.13 42.54
CA GLY A 136 22.43 -27.72 42.95
C GLY A 136 23.01 -26.69 41.98
N ALA A 137 23.49 -27.07 40.80
CA ALA A 137 23.91 -26.08 39.79
C ALA A 137 22.73 -25.78 38.84
N PRO A 138 22.34 -24.51 38.63
CA PRO A 138 21.39 -24.16 37.58
C PRO A 138 21.92 -24.64 36.23
N ASP A 139 21.05 -25.27 35.44
CA ASP A 139 21.40 -25.85 34.15
C ASP A 139 21.83 -24.71 33.20
N PRO A 140 23.09 -24.66 32.72
CA PRO A 140 23.57 -23.61 31.81
C PRO A 140 22.75 -23.57 30.51
N ALA A 141 22.08 -24.66 30.14
CA ALA A 141 21.16 -24.68 29.01
C ALA A 141 19.92 -23.80 29.24
N HIS A 142 19.43 -23.71 30.48
CA HIS A 142 18.29 -22.86 30.81
C HIS A 142 18.65 -21.37 30.74
N GLU A 143 19.84 -20.99 31.21
CA GLU A 143 20.32 -19.60 31.14
C GLU A 143 20.51 -19.15 29.68
N LEU A 144 21.09 -20.00 28.82
CA LEU A 144 21.23 -19.70 27.39
C LEU A 144 19.88 -19.49 26.68
N VAL A 145 18.87 -20.30 27.02
CA VAL A 145 17.52 -20.16 26.43
C VAL A 145 16.86 -18.87 26.87
N VAL A 146 17.04 -18.44 28.13
CA VAL A 146 16.52 -17.17 28.63
C VAL A 146 17.20 -15.99 27.91
N VAL A 147 18.52 -16.00 27.76
CA VAL A 147 19.25 -14.95 27.03
C VAL A 147 18.88 -14.91 25.55
N GLN A 148 18.67 -16.08 24.92
CA GLN A 148 18.27 -16.13 23.51
C GLN A 148 16.86 -15.54 23.30
N ARG A 149 15.89 -15.88 24.16
CA ARG A 149 14.54 -15.29 24.09
C ARG A 149 14.60 -13.78 24.29
N TYR A 150 15.39 -13.32 25.25
CA TYR A 150 15.59 -11.91 25.51
C TYR A 150 16.17 -11.18 24.28
N SER A 151 17.17 -11.77 23.62
CA SER A 151 17.77 -11.17 22.42
C SER A 151 16.78 -11.07 21.24
N LEU A 152 15.87 -12.05 21.12
CA LEU A 152 14.83 -12.04 20.09
C LEU A 152 13.78 -10.94 20.38
N GLU A 153 13.31 -10.85 21.63
CA GLU A 153 12.39 -9.79 22.06
C GLU A 153 12.97 -8.39 21.83
N LEU A 154 14.25 -8.19 22.15
CA LEU A 154 14.94 -6.91 21.94
C LEU A 154 15.13 -6.61 20.44
N SER A 155 15.35 -7.64 19.61
CA SER A 155 15.43 -7.47 18.15
C SER A 155 14.07 -7.09 17.53
N ASP A 156 12.98 -7.66 18.03
CA ASP A 156 11.62 -7.31 17.61
C ASP A 156 11.26 -5.88 18.04
N GLN A 157 11.64 -5.48 19.26
CA GLN A 157 11.48 -4.11 19.75
C GLN A 157 12.27 -3.12 18.88
N LEU A 158 13.52 -3.44 18.53
CA LEU A 158 14.33 -2.60 17.64
C LEU A 158 13.67 -2.42 16.27
N LEU A 159 13.13 -3.50 15.69
CA LEU A 159 12.47 -3.43 14.38
C LEU A 159 11.20 -2.56 14.43
N ARG A 160 10.40 -2.66 15.49
CA ARG A 160 9.23 -1.78 15.69
C ARG A 160 9.65 -0.32 15.91
N ALA A 161 10.72 -0.08 16.67
CA ALA A 161 11.26 1.26 16.88
C ALA A 161 11.78 1.88 15.57
N GLN A 162 12.47 1.10 14.73
CA GLN A 162 12.93 1.54 13.40
C GLN A 162 11.76 1.85 12.46
N GLN A 163 10.71 1.02 12.45
CA GLN A 163 9.52 1.29 11.64
C GLN A 163 8.83 2.59 12.07
N ARG A 164 8.62 2.80 13.38
CA ARG A 164 8.05 4.06 13.90
C ARG A 164 8.93 5.27 13.57
N SER A 165 10.26 5.11 13.63
CA SER A 165 11.20 6.16 13.22
C SER A 165 11.02 6.55 11.75
N ALA A 166 10.88 5.57 10.85
CA ALA A 166 10.62 5.83 9.44
C ALA A 166 9.26 6.51 9.20
N GLU A 167 8.24 6.15 9.97
CA GLU A 167 6.92 6.79 9.90
C GLU A 167 6.94 8.24 10.41
N LEU A 168 7.67 8.52 11.48
CA LEU A 168 7.89 9.89 12.00
C LEU A 168 8.68 10.74 11.01
N GLU A 169 9.70 10.18 10.39
CA GLU A 169 10.48 10.87 9.36
C GLU A 169 9.62 11.23 8.16
N LYS A 170 8.73 10.33 7.73
CA LYS A 170 7.74 10.63 6.71
C LYS A 170 6.80 11.75 7.13
N ALA A 171 6.23 11.69 8.34
CA ALA A 171 5.34 12.72 8.86
C ALA A 171 6.04 14.09 8.96
N ARG A 172 7.32 14.11 9.36
CA ARG A 172 8.17 15.31 9.37
C ARG A 172 8.31 15.91 7.97
N ASN A 173 8.61 15.08 6.98
CA ASN A 173 8.77 15.52 5.59
C ASN A 173 7.45 16.03 5.00
N ASP A 174 6.33 15.38 5.30
CA ASP A 174 5.00 15.81 4.90
C ASP A 174 4.64 17.18 5.52
N ALA A 175 4.90 17.37 6.82
CA ALA A 175 4.69 18.65 7.50
C ALA A 175 5.60 19.77 6.94
N HIS A 176 6.86 19.45 6.65
CA HIS A 176 7.80 20.38 6.02
C HIS A 176 7.31 20.82 4.63
N HIS A 177 6.85 19.87 3.81
CA HIS A 177 6.28 20.17 2.50
C HIS A 177 5.06 21.09 2.61
N MET A 178 4.19 20.85 3.59
CA MET A 178 3.01 21.68 3.81
C MET A 178 3.37 23.12 4.21
N VAL A 179 4.36 23.29 5.09
CA VAL A 179 4.88 24.62 5.44
C VAL A 179 5.37 25.37 4.20
N MET A 180 6.08 24.69 3.29
CA MET A 180 6.56 25.30 2.04
C MET A 180 5.41 25.72 1.13
N ILE A 181 4.39 24.86 0.94
CA ILE A 181 3.19 25.20 0.16
C ILE A 181 2.48 26.41 0.76
N LEU A 182 2.21 26.41 2.06
CA LEU A 182 1.47 27.49 2.72
C LEU A 182 2.22 28.81 2.69
N LEU A 183 3.56 28.81 2.81
CA LEU A 183 4.38 30.00 2.60
C LEU A 183 4.18 30.58 1.19
N THR A 184 4.25 29.74 0.16
CA THR A 184 4.06 30.21 -1.22
C THR A 184 2.65 30.75 -1.48
N LEU A 185 1.62 30.17 -0.85
CA LEU A 185 0.24 30.65 -0.92
C LEU A 185 0.08 32.02 -0.23
N VAL A 186 0.63 32.20 0.97
CA VAL A 186 0.62 33.49 1.68
C VAL A 186 1.31 34.59 0.87
N ASP A 187 2.47 34.32 0.29
CA ASP A 187 3.19 35.28 -0.55
C ASP A 187 2.43 35.66 -1.82
N LYS A 188 1.66 34.72 -2.38
CA LYS A 188 0.78 35.01 -3.51
C LYS A 188 -0.40 35.88 -3.08
N LEU A 189 -1.08 35.53 -1.99
CA LEU A 189 -2.21 36.29 -1.45
C LEU A 189 -1.81 37.73 -1.08
N HIS A 190 -0.60 37.95 -0.56
CA HIS A 190 -0.07 39.30 -0.34
C HIS A 190 0.03 40.12 -1.63
N ARG A 191 0.49 39.52 -2.73
CA ARG A 191 0.58 40.19 -4.04
C ARG A 191 -0.81 40.47 -4.63
N ASP A 192 -1.74 39.55 -4.46
CA ASP A 192 -3.12 39.70 -4.93
C ASP A 192 -3.85 40.81 -4.16
N ILE A 193 -3.73 40.83 -2.82
CA ILE A 193 -4.27 41.90 -1.96
C ILE A 193 -3.68 43.27 -2.33
N ALA A 194 -2.36 43.36 -2.55
CA ALA A 194 -1.71 44.61 -2.96
C ALA A 194 -2.22 45.11 -4.32
N THR A 195 -2.44 44.18 -5.27
CA THR A 195 -2.97 44.49 -6.60
C THR A 195 -4.42 44.97 -6.52
N LEU A 196 -5.29 44.23 -5.82
CA LEU A 196 -6.70 44.59 -5.61
C LEU A 196 -6.84 45.91 -4.84
N THR A 197 -5.98 46.16 -3.86
CA THR A 197 -5.94 47.45 -3.13
C THR A 197 -5.57 48.60 -4.06
N ALA A 198 -4.58 48.41 -4.94
CA ALA A 198 -4.22 49.41 -5.93
C ALA A 198 -5.35 49.65 -6.94
N GLU A 199 -6.06 48.61 -7.38
CA GLU A 199 -7.24 48.71 -8.24
C GLU A 199 -8.38 49.46 -7.56
N ARG A 200 -8.71 49.12 -6.31
CA ARG A 200 -9.69 49.83 -5.49
C ARG A 200 -9.35 51.32 -5.39
N ASN A 201 -8.09 51.65 -5.11
CA ASN A 201 -7.64 53.04 -4.98
C ASN A 201 -7.71 53.80 -6.32
N ARG A 202 -7.37 53.15 -7.44
CA ARG A 202 -7.53 53.74 -8.79
C ARG A 202 -9.00 53.95 -9.14
N GLY A 203 -9.88 53.00 -8.79
CA GLY A 203 -11.32 53.10 -8.99
C GLY A 203 -11.97 54.19 -8.13
N ALA A 204 -11.49 54.40 -6.90
CA ALA A 204 -11.97 55.50 -6.05
C ALA A 204 -11.60 56.89 -6.62
N ALA A 205 -10.48 57.01 -7.33
CA ALA A 205 -10.03 58.27 -7.92
C ALA A 205 -10.73 58.63 -9.25
N ARG A 206 -11.26 57.65 -9.99
CA ARG A 206 -12.03 57.87 -11.22
C ARG A 206 -13.51 57.69 -10.89
N ALA A 207 -14.33 58.75 -11.00
CA ALA A 207 -15.78 58.74 -10.75
C ALA A 207 -16.42 57.35 -11.04
N PRO A 208 -16.71 56.54 -10.01
CA PRO A 208 -16.78 55.10 -10.16
C PRO A 208 -18.08 54.65 -10.80
N ALA A 209 -18.00 53.66 -11.68
CA ALA A 209 -19.13 52.77 -11.92
C ALA A 209 -19.32 51.94 -10.63
N PRO A 210 -20.46 52.06 -9.92
CA PRO A 210 -20.63 51.50 -8.58
C PRO A 210 -20.50 49.97 -8.54
N GLU A 211 -20.84 49.28 -9.63
CA GLU A 211 -20.77 47.81 -9.74
C GLU A 211 -19.32 47.29 -9.76
N ALA A 212 -18.45 47.87 -10.59
CA ALA A 212 -17.05 47.45 -10.68
C ALA A 212 -16.27 47.69 -9.37
N PHE A 213 -16.62 48.75 -8.64
CA PHE A 213 -16.04 49.01 -7.32
C PHE A 213 -16.47 47.97 -6.28
N ALA A 214 -17.75 47.59 -6.27
CA ALA A 214 -18.28 46.57 -5.36
C ALA A 214 -17.62 45.20 -5.60
N GLU A 215 -17.43 44.80 -6.86
CA GLU A 215 -16.78 43.53 -7.21
C GLU A 215 -15.30 43.48 -6.73
N VAL A 216 -14.54 44.56 -6.95
CA VAL A 216 -13.15 44.64 -6.45
C VAL A 216 -13.11 44.60 -4.92
N GLN A 217 -14.08 45.22 -4.25
CA GLN A 217 -14.15 45.22 -2.79
C GLN A 217 -14.52 43.83 -2.23
N GLU A 218 -15.42 43.10 -2.88
CA GLU A 218 -15.76 41.72 -2.53
C GLU A 218 -14.56 40.79 -2.72
N ARG A 219 -13.87 40.89 -3.86
CA ARG A 219 -12.64 40.11 -4.13
C ARG A 219 -11.52 40.41 -3.15
N LEU A 220 -11.38 41.68 -2.73
CA LEU A 220 -10.41 42.09 -1.71
C LEU A 220 -10.74 41.43 -0.37
N HIS A 221 -12.00 41.51 0.08
CA HIS A 221 -12.44 40.89 1.33
C HIS A 221 -12.26 39.36 1.30
N HIS A 222 -12.55 38.71 0.18
CA HIS A 222 -12.31 37.28 -0.01
C HIS A 222 -10.82 36.92 0.09
N SER A 223 -9.95 37.69 -0.59
CA SER A 223 -8.50 37.47 -0.56
C SER A 223 -7.91 37.72 0.84
N GLU A 224 -8.44 38.71 1.58
CA GLU A 224 -8.06 38.96 2.97
C GLU A 224 -8.44 37.81 3.90
N ALA A 225 -9.66 37.25 3.74
CA ALA A 225 -10.11 36.08 4.49
C ALA A 225 -9.25 34.83 4.18
N GLN A 226 -8.96 34.59 2.90
CA GLN A 226 -8.05 33.51 2.46
C GLN A 226 -6.66 33.65 3.09
N ARG A 227 -6.13 34.88 3.17
CA ARG A 227 -4.83 35.11 3.81
C ARG A 227 -4.85 34.75 5.29
N THR A 228 -5.85 35.24 6.03
CA THR A 228 -5.98 34.92 7.46
C THR A 228 -6.09 33.42 7.68
N GLN A 229 -6.82 32.71 6.82
CA GLN A 229 -6.90 31.26 6.86
C GLN A 229 -5.54 30.61 6.56
N ALA A 230 -4.86 31.00 5.48
CA ALA A 230 -3.54 30.47 5.12
C ALA A 230 -2.47 30.68 6.21
N GLU A 231 -2.48 31.84 6.87
CA GLU A 231 -1.58 32.16 7.99
C GLU A 231 -1.87 31.30 9.23
N SER A 232 -3.15 31.03 9.50
CA SER A 232 -3.55 30.12 10.60
C SER A 232 -3.11 28.68 10.34
N GLU A 233 -3.30 28.18 9.11
CA GLU A 233 -2.84 26.84 8.71
C GLU A 233 -1.31 26.76 8.68
N LEU A 234 -0.62 27.83 8.28
CA LEU A 234 0.84 27.89 8.31
C LEU A 234 1.37 27.78 9.74
N THR A 235 0.73 28.47 10.69
CA THR A 235 1.09 28.41 12.11
C THR A 235 0.87 26.99 12.65
N ARG A 236 -0.25 26.37 12.28
CA ARG A 236 -0.56 24.98 12.61
C ARG A 236 0.46 23.99 12.04
N ALA A 237 0.78 24.10 10.75
CA ALA A 237 1.76 23.25 10.07
C ALA A 237 3.16 23.34 10.70
N ARG A 238 3.56 24.55 11.14
CA ARG A 238 4.82 24.73 11.88
C ARG A 238 4.79 24.02 13.24
N ALA A 239 3.69 24.14 13.99
CA ALA A 239 3.54 23.45 15.27
C ALA A 239 3.55 21.92 15.10
N GLU A 240 2.92 21.39 14.06
CA GLU A 240 2.95 19.95 13.73
C GLU A 240 4.35 19.49 13.34
N ARG A 241 5.09 20.28 12.55
CA ARG A 241 6.49 19.98 12.23
C ARG A 241 7.36 19.95 13.49
N GLU A 242 7.26 20.94 14.37
CA GLU A 242 8.00 20.98 15.64
C GLU A 242 7.64 19.79 16.56
N LYS A 243 6.38 19.32 16.51
CA LYS A 243 5.97 18.10 17.21
C LYS A 243 6.59 16.86 16.58
N ALA A 244 6.57 16.72 15.25
CA ALA A 244 7.19 15.63 14.53
C ALA A 244 8.71 15.56 14.78
N ASP A 245 9.40 16.72 14.79
CA ASP A 245 10.82 16.82 15.08
C ASP A 245 11.17 16.28 16.48
N ARG A 246 10.39 16.66 17.51
CA ARG A 246 10.58 16.16 18.88
C ARG A 246 10.35 14.66 19.00
N LEU A 247 9.30 14.13 18.36
CA LEU A 247 9.03 12.69 18.37
C LEU A 247 10.10 11.90 17.60
N ALA A 248 10.58 12.42 16.48
CA ALA A 248 11.66 11.81 15.71
C ALA A 248 12.96 11.75 16.52
N GLU A 249 13.29 12.80 17.28
CA GLU A 249 14.44 12.81 18.19
C GLU A 249 14.30 11.76 19.31
N GLN A 250 13.11 11.65 19.93
CA GLN A 250 12.82 10.63 20.94
C GLN A 250 12.92 9.20 20.37
N SER A 251 12.37 8.96 19.18
CA SER A 251 12.45 7.67 18.50
C SER A 251 13.90 7.31 18.14
N ALA A 252 14.70 8.28 17.68
CA ALA A 252 16.12 8.06 17.40
C ALA A 252 16.91 7.70 18.66
N GLU A 253 16.61 8.33 19.80
CA GLU A 253 17.22 7.97 21.08
C GLU A 253 16.84 6.57 21.53
N GLN A 254 15.58 6.17 21.34
CA GLN A 254 15.13 4.81 21.62
C GLN A 254 15.86 3.77 20.76
N VAL A 255 15.97 4.02 19.45
CA VAL A 255 16.71 3.14 18.54
C VAL A 255 18.18 3.04 18.97
N ARG A 256 18.82 4.15 19.36
CA ARG A 256 20.19 4.15 19.90
C ARG A 256 20.30 3.31 21.18
N ARG A 257 19.37 3.47 22.13
CA ARG A 257 19.32 2.71 23.39
C ARG A 257 19.20 1.20 23.14
N LEU A 258 18.23 0.78 22.33
CA LEU A 258 18.00 -0.63 22.01
C LEU A 258 19.18 -1.25 21.23
N THR A 259 19.78 -0.49 20.31
CA THR A 259 20.96 -0.92 19.56
C THR A 259 22.16 -1.10 20.49
N ALA A 260 22.39 -0.17 21.42
CA ALA A 260 23.45 -0.27 22.41
C ALA A 260 23.25 -1.46 23.36
N GLU A 261 22.00 -1.76 23.72
CA GLU A 261 21.67 -2.91 24.57
C GLU A 261 21.90 -4.25 23.83
N LEU A 262 21.48 -4.37 22.57
CA LEU A 262 21.81 -5.53 21.74
C LEU A 262 23.33 -5.70 21.59
N ALA A 263 24.07 -4.61 21.40
CA ALA A 263 25.52 -4.64 21.32
C ALA A 263 26.17 -5.02 22.66
N ARG A 264 25.53 -4.72 23.81
CA ARG A 264 25.98 -5.18 25.13
C ARG A 264 25.76 -6.69 25.27
N LEU A 265 24.58 -7.19 24.95
CA LEU A 265 24.26 -8.63 25.00
C LEU A 265 25.15 -9.46 24.07
N ARG A 266 25.44 -8.96 22.86
CA ARG A 266 26.38 -9.62 21.94
C ARG A 266 27.78 -9.71 22.52
N ARG A 267 28.29 -8.63 23.13
CA ARG A 267 29.61 -8.66 23.80
C ARG A 267 29.65 -9.62 24.99
N GLU A 268 28.57 -9.70 25.78
CA GLU A 268 28.44 -10.66 26.88
C GLU A 268 28.38 -12.12 26.39
N GLN A 269 27.88 -12.37 25.17
CA GLN A 269 27.90 -13.68 24.53
C GLN A 269 29.26 -14.02 23.90
N ASP A 270 29.92 -13.03 23.27
CA ASP A 270 31.21 -13.23 22.59
C ASP A 270 32.36 -13.48 23.58
N THR A 271 32.29 -12.95 24.81
CA THR A 271 33.26 -13.32 25.87
C THR A 271 33.19 -14.79 26.25
N ALA A 272 32.08 -15.49 25.94
CA ALA A 272 31.96 -16.94 26.13
C ALA A 272 32.49 -17.75 24.93
N HIS A 273 32.71 -17.15 23.76
CA HIS A 273 33.23 -17.79 22.54
C HIS A 273 34.17 -16.84 21.77
N PRO A 274 35.47 -16.81 22.08
CA PRO A 274 36.41 -15.95 21.38
C PRO A 274 36.66 -16.48 19.96
N GLY A 275 36.14 -15.80 18.93
CA GLY A 275 36.59 -16.09 17.55
C GLY A 275 35.72 -15.69 16.37
N SER A 276 34.87 -14.67 16.42
CA SER A 276 34.11 -14.26 15.21
C SER A 276 34.25 -12.76 14.90
N ASP A 277 34.97 -12.45 13.82
CA ASP A 277 35.21 -11.11 13.28
C ASP A 277 33.93 -10.47 12.71
N ALA A 278 33.75 -9.17 12.98
CA ALA A 278 32.60 -8.36 12.58
C ALA A 278 32.74 -7.75 11.17
N VAL A 279 31.62 -7.71 10.43
CA VAL A 279 31.52 -7.10 9.08
C VAL A 279 31.01 -5.64 9.18
N PRO A 280 31.57 -4.69 8.41
CA PRO A 280 31.10 -3.29 8.40
C PRO A 280 29.77 -3.09 7.66
N GLN A 281 28.90 -2.20 8.17
CA GLN A 281 27.69 -1.73 7.49
C GLN A 281 27.94 -0.39 6.78
N ASP A 282 27.46 -0.27 5.54
CA ASP A 282 27.49 0.94 4.72
C ASP A 282 26.27 1.86 4.98
N PRO A 283 26.40 3.19 4.72
CA PRO A 283 25.37 4.19 4.99
C PRO A 283 24.32 4.34 3.88
N ASP A 284 23.07 4.60 4.29
CA ASP A 284 21.91 4.80 3.43
C ASP A 284 21.92 6.14 2.66
N PRO A 285 21.42 6.19 1.41
CA PRO A 285 21.35 7.41 0.60
C PRO A 285 20.11 8.29 0.92
N ALA A 286 20.31 9.60 0.82
CA ALA A 286 19.30 10.63 1.14
C ALA A 286 18.20 10.79 0.06
N PRO A 287 16.97 11.19 0.44
CA PRO A 287 15.85 11.34 -0.47
C PRO A 287 15.85 12.67 -1.26
N VAL A 288 15.36 12.62 -2.50
CA VAL A 288 15.18 13.76 -3.41
C VAL A 288 13.72 14.24 -3.39
N LEU A 289 13.51 15.55 -3.20
CA LEU A 289 12.19 16.19 -3.10
C LEU A 289 11.60 16.55 -4.48
N PRO A 290 10.30 16.26 -4.74
CA PRO A 290 9.59 16.76 -5.91
C PRO A 290 9.02 18.18 -5.68
N THR A 291 9.13 19.04 -6.70
CA THR A 291 8.56 20.39 -6.74
C THR A 291 7.24 20.39 -7.51
N HIS A 292 6.12 20.68 -6.85
CA HIS A 292 4.82 20.90 -7.49
C HIS A 292 4.52 22.39 -7.61
N GLN A 293 4.15 22.85 -8.81
CA GLN A 293 3.67 24.22 -9.07
C GLN A 293 2.13 24.25 -9.00
N ILE A 294 1.60 25.11 -8.14
CA ILE A 294 0.14 25.27 -7.91
C ILE A 294 -0.40 26.32 -8.88
N ALA A 295 -1.52 26.01 -9.57
CA ALA A 295 -2.16 26.89 -10.54
C ALA A 295 -2.97 28.04 -9.87
N PRO A 296 -3.29 29.13 -10.59
CA PRO A 296 -3.74 30.38 -9.98
C PRO A 296 -5.13 30.40 -9.33
N ASP A 297 -6.09 29.57 -9.76
CA ASP A 297 -7.50 29.68 -9.34
C ASP A 297 -7.93 28.64 -8.29
N ASP A 298 -6.98 27.88 -7.73
CA ASP A 298 -7.24 26.78 -6.80
C ASP A 298 -6.89 27.11 -5.33
N ILE A 299 -6.82 28.39 -4.92
CA ILE A 299 -6.34 28.76 -3.56
C ILE A 299 -7.24 28.16 -2.47
N ASP A 300 -8.56 28.30 -2.58
CA ASP A 300 -9.51 27.76 -1.59
C ASP A 300 -9.40 26.23 -1.50
N ILE A 301 -9.26 25.56 -2.64
CA ILE A 301 -9.08 24.11 -2.69
C ILE A 301 -7.76 23.67 -2.10
N ALA A 302 -6.68 24.43 -2.36
CA ALA A 302 -5.38 24.17 -1.79
C ALA A 302 -5.41 24.33 -0.27
N LEU A 303 -6.11 25.34 0.26
CA LEU A 303 -6.31 25.54 1.70
C LEU A 303 -7.14 24.42 2.34
N ILE A 304 -8.24 24.00 1.71
CA ILE A 304 -9.05 22.86 2.19
C ILE A 304 -8.23 21.56 2.21
N LYS A 305 -7.43 21.32 1.17
CA LYS A 305 -6.55 20.14 1.10
C LYS A 305 -5.43 20.21 2.14
N ALA A 306 -4.82 21.38 2.31
CA ALA A 306 -3.79 21.59 3.31
C ALA A 306 -4.34 21.31 4.72
N ALA A 307 -5.50 21.87 5.06
CA ALA A 307 -6.18 21.63 6.32
C ALA A 307 -6.45 20.13 6.55
N HIS A 308 -6.98 19.41 5.56
CA HIS A 308 -7.25 17.98 5.68
C HIS A 308 -5.99 17.12 5.86
N ILE A 309 -4.89 17.47 5.17
CA ILE A 309 -3.61 16.78 5.31
C ILE A 309 -3.01 17.04 6.71
N LEU A 310 -3.13 18.27 7.22
CA LEU A 310 -2.70 18.62 8.58
C LEU A 310 -3.57 17.93 9.65
N ASP A 311 -4.89 17.84 9.47
CA ASP A 311 -5.76 17.08 10.37
C ASP A 311 -5.34 15.60 10.45
N SER A 312 -5.15 14.96 9.29
CA SER A 312 -4.73 13.56 9.21
C SER A 312 -3.30 13.35 9.77
N GLY A 313 -2.41 14.32 9.53
CA GLY A 313 -1.04 14.33 10.05
C GLY A 313 -1.00 14.47 11.57
N ALA A 314 -1.80 15.37 12.14
CA ALA A 314 -1.93 15.57 13.57
C ALA A 314 -2.42 14.31 14.29
N GLU A 315 -3.50 13.69 13.80
CA GLU A 315 -4.03 12.43 14.35
C GLU A 315 -2.96 11.33 14.33
N ARG A 316 -2.20 11.22 13.24
CA ARG A 316 -1.13 10.23 13.12
C ARG A 316 0.04 10.52 14.05
N LEU A 317 0.43 11.79 14.23
CA LEU A 317 1.46 12.18 15.19
C LEU A 317 1.01 11.93 16.63
N ASP A 318 -0.26 12.13 16.95
CA ASP A 318 -0.82 11.78 18.26
C ASP A 318 -0.81 10.26 18.50
N GLN A 319 -1.18 9.46 17.51
CA GLN A 319 -1.07 8.01 17.59
C GLN A 319 0.37 7.56 17.82
N LEU A 320 1.33 8.05 17.02
CA LEU A 320 2.75 7.71 17.16
C LEU A 320 3.32 8.16 18.52
N ALA A 321 2.86 9.32 19.03
CA ALA A 321 3.25 9.79 20.36
C ALA A 321 2.73 8.88 21.48
N GLU A 322 1.50 8.37 21.37
CA GLU A 322 0.94 7.45 22.35
C GLU A 322 1.62 6.07 22.27
N GLU A 323 1.88 5.57 21.07
CA GLU A 323 2.66 4.34 20.86
C GLU A 323 4.09 4.43 21.41
N LEU A 324 4.70 5.62 21.41
CA LEU A 324 6.00 5.87 22.04
C LEU A 324 5.92 5.91 23.58
N ARG A 325 4.77 6.27 24.16
CA ARG A 325 4.54 6.29 25.61
C ARG A 325 4.11 4.95 26.18
N GLU A 326 3.29 4.22 25.44
CA GLU A 326 2.74 2.93 25.86
C GLU A 326 3.77 1.82 25.86
N GLU A 327 4.90 2.00 25.16
CA GLU A 327 5.98 1.03 25.20
C GLU A 327 6.63 1.05 26.58
N PRO A 328 6.41 0.00 27.40
CA PRO A 328 6.80 0.04 28.78
C PRO A 328 8.32 0.09 28.87
N ASP A 329 8.84 1.09 29.58
CA ASP A 329 10.22 1.13 30.09
C ASP A 329 10.57 -0.08 30.97
N GLY A 330 9.58 -0.95 31.27
CA GLY A 330 9.69 -2.14 32.09
C GLY A 330 10.30 -3.32 31.36
N LEU A 331 11.60 -3.26 31.13
CA LEU A 331 12.40 -4.47 31.25
C LEU A 331 12.27 -4.98 32.71
N PRO A 332 12.02 -6.27 32.95
CA PRO A 332 12.02 -6.78 34.31
C PRO A 332 13.43 -6.63 34.90
N ASP A 333 13.61 -5.69 35.82
CA ASP A 333 14.86 -5.43 36.60
C ASP A 333 15.38 -6.67 37.38
N ASN A 334 14.72 -7.81 37.29
CA ASN A 334 14.99 -9.00 38.11
C ASN A 334 16.16 -9.89 37.64
N LEU A 335 16.94 -9.50 36.62
CA LEU A 335 18.06 -10.32 36.12
C LEU A 335 19.47 -9.84 36.52
N THR A 336 19.63 -8.70 37.18
CA THR A 336 20.96 -8.15 37.55
C THR A 336 21.52 -8.63 38.90
N GLY A 337 20.87 -9.59 39.57
CA GLY A 337 21.20 -9.98 40.95
C GLY A 337 22.38 -10.95 41.17
N ARG A 338 23.11 -11.40 40.15
CA ARG A 338 24.24 -12.34 40.36
C ARG A 338 25.42 -12.08 39.41
N THR A 339 26.35 -11.25 39.85
CA THR A 339 27.74 -11.27 39.38
C THR A 339 28.57 -12.15 40.32
N PRO A 340 29.15 -13.28 39.85
CA PRO A 340 30.25 -13.94 40.55
C PRO A 340 31.54 -13.17 40.29
N ASP A 341 32.19 -12.76 41.36
CA ASP A 341 33.57 -12.25 41.39
C ASP A 341 34.51 -13.38 40.95
N ASN A 342 35.24 -13.21 39.85
CA ASN A 342 36.35 -14.10 39.50
C ASN A 342 37.50 -13.30 38.90
N THR A 343 38.39 -12.88 39.79
CA THR A 343 39.74 -12.42 39.56
C THR A 343 40.61 -13.60 39.16
N SER A 344 41.27 -13.56 38.00
CA SER A 344 42.44 -14.38 37.71
C SER A 344 43.36 -13.72 36.69
N ASP A 345 44.64 -13.71 37.06
CA ASP A 345 45.81 -13.09 36.43
C ASP A 345 46.15 -13.61 35.02
N PRO A 346 46.95 -12.84 34.24
CA PRO A 346 47.41 -13.21 32.91
C PRO A 346 48.74 -13.98 32.94
N ALA A 347 48.91 -14.96 32.05
CA ALA A 347 50.21 -15.55 31.73
C ALA A 347 50.57 -15.25 30.26
N GLU A 348 51.67 -14.54 30.09
CA GLU A 348 52.40 -14.31 28.84
C GLU A 348 53.02 -15.59 28.29
N GLY A 349 53.18 -15.69 26.96
CA GLY A 349 54.00 -16.72 26.32
C GLY A 349 53.89 -16.79 24.79
N THR A 350 54.89 -16.23 24.12
CA THR A 350 55.09 -15.89 22.69
C THR A 350 55.30 -17.09 21.71
N PRO A 351 55.54 -16.90 20.38
CA PRO A 351 55.03 -17.77 19.31
C PRO A 351 56.13 -18.59 18.61
N ALA A 352 55.73 -19.49 17.70
CA ALA A 352 56.65 -20.17 16.79
C ALA A 352 56.21 -20.04 15.33
N THR A 353 57.07 -19.33 14.59
CA THR A 353 57.15 -19.18 13.15
C THR A 353 57.79 -20.43 12.51
N SER A 354 57.43 -20.72 11.25
CA SER A 354 58.27 -21.21 10.12
C SER A 354 57.89 -22.53 9.43
N GLY A 355 57.79 -22.46 8.09
CA GLY A 355 58.49 -23.42 7.21
C GLY A 355 57.70 -24.13 6.10
N GLY A 356 58.05 -23.87 4.82
CA GLY A 356 57.89 -24.78 3.66
C GLY A 356 56.87 -24.31 2.61
N ALA A 357 57.20 -23.62 1.51
CA ALA A 357 58.14 -23.88 0.40
C ALA A 357 57.69 -24.98 -0.60
N ALA A 358 57.28 -24.49 -1.78
CA ALA A 358 57.43 -25.01 -3.15
C ALA A 358 56.94 -26.43 -3.52
N ASP A 359 56.08 -26.50 -4.56
CA ASP A 359 56.49 -27.23 -5.77
C ASP A 359 55.79 -26.76 -7.05
N LYS A 360 56.53 -26.85 -8.16
CA LYS A 360 56.22 -26.36 -9.51
C LYS A 360 56.07 -27.56 -10.47
N ALA A 361 55.44 -27.28 -11.62
CA ALA A 361 55.52 -27.97 -12.92
C ALA A 361 54.39 -28.97 -13.26
N PRO A 362 54.20 -29.35 -14.54
CA PRO A 362 54.06 -28.48 -15.71
C PRO A 362 52.91 -28.88 -16.67
N ASP A 363 52.73 -28.00 -17.64
CA ASP A 363 52.10 -28.08 -18.97
C ASP A 363 52.07 -29.46 -19.67
N ASN A 364 50.95 -29.78 -20.32
CA ASN A 364 50.91 -30.59 -21.55
C ASN A 364 49.53 -30.53 -22.24
N ARG A 365 49.52 -29.80 -23.36
CA ARG A 365 48.53 -29.86 -24.45
C ARG A 365 48.68 -31.19 -25.24
N PRO A 366 47.68 -31.63 -26.02
CA PRO A 366 47.77 -31.30 -27.45
C PRO A 366 46.43 -31.01 -28.14
N ASP A 367 46.54 -30.19 -29.19
CA ASP A 367 45.53 -29.95 -30.22
C ASP A 367 45.25 -31.23 -31.04
N ASN A 368 44.00 -31.41 -31.49
CA ASN A 368 43.68 -31.70 -32.91
C ASN A 368 42.17 -31.83 -33.22
N GLN A 369 41.77 -31.05 -34.23
CA GLN A 369 40.76 -31.31 -35.28
C GLN A 369 39.26 -31.23 -34.97
N PRO A 370 38.39 -31.07 -36.00
CA PRO A 370 38.52 -30.22 -37.20
C PRO A 370 37.22 -29.40 -37.45
N GLY A 371 37.25 -28.54 -38.46
CA GLY A 371 36.23 -27.53 -38.72
C GLY A 371 34.79 -28.05 -38.81
N ASP A 372 33.89 -27.23 -38.26
CA ASP A 372 32.49 -27.22 -38.61
C ASP A 372 32.03 -25.78 -38.82
N GLN A 373 31.08 -25.67 -39.75
CA GLN A 373 30.73 -24.52 -40.56
C GLN A 373 30.51 -23.22 -39.77
N ALA A 374 31.06 -22.13 -40.31
CA ALA A 374 30.74 -20.77 -39.95
C ALA A 374 29.24 -20.51 -40.16
N ASP A 375 28.47 -20.75 -39.10
CA ASP A 375 27.13 -20.21 -38.92
C ASP A 375 27.31 -18.70 -38.71
N ASN A 376 27.24 -17.94 -39.79
CA ASN A 376 27.18 -16.48 -39.78
C ASN A 376 25.85 -16.04 -39.16
N ARG A 377 25.71 -16.24 -37.84
CA ARG A 377 24.72 -15.55 -37.02
C ARG A 377 25.22 -14.13 -36.80
N PRO A 378 24.47 -13.09 -37.18
CA PRO A 378 24.83 -11.69 -36.92
C PRO A 378 24.65 -11.30 -35.44
N ASP A 379 24.88 -12.22 -34.50
CA ASP A 379 24.29 -12.18 -33.14
C ASP A 379 25.17 -11.50 -32.08
N ASP A 380 26.34 -10.98 -32.43
CA ASP A 380 27.17 -10.22 -31.50
C ASP A 380 27.35 -8.79 -32.02
N VAL A 381 26.25 -8.03 -32.03
CA VAL A 381 26.38 -6.56 -32.07
C VAL A 381 27.03 -6.15 -30.76
N ASP A 382 28.34 -5.93 -30.82
CA ASP A 382 29.16 -5.52 -29.69
C ASP A 382 28.53 -4.31 -28.99
N VAL A 383 28.07 -4.53 -27.75
CA VAL A 383 27.50 -3.49 -26.88
C VAL A 383 28.47 -2.31 -26.78
N ASP A 384 29.78 -2.56 -26.80
CA ASP A 384 30.80 -1.53 -26.78
C ASP A 384 30.92 -0.76 -28.09
N LEU A 385 30.57 -1.33 -29.23
CA LEU A 385 30.51 -0.61 -30.51
C LEU A 385 29.32 0.34 -30.55
N LEU A 386 28.13 -0.11 -30.12
CA LEU A 386 26.94 0.74 -30.01
C LEU A 386 27.17 1.88 -29.02
N LEU A 387 27.69 1.56 -27.82
CA LEU A 387 27.97 2.58 -26.80
C LEU A 387 29.02 3.57 -27.29
N ARG A 388 30.09 3.13 -27.96
CA ARG A 388 31.06 4.03 -28.58
C ARG A 388 30.40 4.93 -29.61
N TRP A 389 29.58 4.37 -30.51
CA TRP A 389 28.86 5.17 -31.50
C TRP A 389 27.93 6.19 -30.85
N LEU A 390 27.11 5.79 -29.88
CA LEU A 390 26.21 6.68 -29.14
C LEU A 390 26.95 7.80 -28.39
N LEU A 391 28.10 7.49 -27.79
CA LEU A 391 28.92 8.47 -27.06
C LEU A 391 29.73 9.39 -27.98
N THR A 392 30.00 8.98 -29.23
CA THR A 392 30.65 9.86 -30.22
C THR A 392 29.74 10.95 -30.77
N LEU A 393 28.42 10.79 -30.62
CA LEU A 393 27.45 11.83 -30.94
C LEU A 393 27.51 12.88 -29.81
N ARG A 394 28.36 13.89 -30.00
CA ARG A 394 28.68 14.93 -29.01
C ARG A 394 27.50 15.85 -28.66
N ASP A 395 26.46 15.84 -29.48
CA ASP A 395 25.17 16.49 -29.27
C ASP A 395 24.12 15.80 -30.18
N PRO A 396 23.67 14.58 -29.84
CA PRO A 396 22.69 13.91 -30.67
C PRO A 396 21.37 14.63 -30.44
N ALA A 397 20.89 15.35 -31.46
CA ALA A 397 19.46 15.59 -31.55
C ALA A 397 18.77 14.22 -31.43
N LEU A 398 18.13 13.99 -30.28
CA LEU A 398 17.58 12.67 -29.89
C LEU A 398 16.68 12.09 -30.99
N GLU A 399 16.07 12.97 -31.80
CA GLU A 399 15.27 12.64 -32.98
C GLU A 399 15.98 11.71 -33.97
N HIS A 400 17.28 11.87 -34.20
CA HIS A 400 18.03 11.03 -35.15
C HIS A 400 18.44 9.67 -34.56
N VAL A 401 18.63 9.60 -33.25
CA VAL A 401 19.13 8.40 -32.55
C VAL A 401 17.99 7.49 -32.11
N PHE A 402 16.82 8.06 -31.82
CA PHE A 402 15.67 7.33 -31.28
C PHE A 402 15.23 6.13 -32.14
N PRO A 403 15.18 6.19 -33.50
CA PRO A 403 14.84 5.02 -34.32
C PRO A 403 15.81 3.84 -34.13
N HIS A 404 17.09 4.12 -33.91
CA HIS A 404 18.09 3.11 -33.60
C HIS A 404 17.88 2.53 -32.19
N LEU A 405 17.60 3.39 -31.20
CA LEU A 405 17.27 2.94 -29.84
C LEU A 405 15.99 2.09 -29.80
N VAL A 406 15.00 2.37 -30.65
CA VAL A 406 13.78 1.56 -30.81
C VAL A 406 14.11 0.17 -31.35
N THR A 407 14.99 0.09 -32.35
CA THR A 407 15.44 -1.20 -32.90
C THR A 407 16.20 -2.01 -31.84
N VAL A 408 17.15 -1.35 -31.15
CA VAL A 408 17.91 -1.93 -30.04
C VAL A 408 16.99 -2.40 -28.91
N GLY A 409 16.10 -1.54 -28.41
CA GLY A 409 15.16 -1.84 -27.33
C GLY A 409 14.16 -2.96 -27.67
N ARG A 410 13.85 -3.15 -28.96
CA ARG A 410 12.95 -4.20 -29.44
C ARG A 410 13.66 -5.55 -29.58
N ASP A 411 14.84 -5.55 -30.20
CA ASP A 411 15.44 -6.77 -30.75
C ASP A 411 16.58 -7.32 -29.87
N TRP A 412 17.18 -6.51 -28.99
CA TRP A 412 18.30 -6.98 -28.17
C TRP A 412 17.89 -7.92 -27.02
N PRO A 413 18.76 -8.88 -26.65
CA PRO A 413 18.63 -9.68 -25.44
C PRO A 413 18.47 -8.82 -24.18
N THR A 414 17.71 -9.33 -23.20
CA THR A 414 17.46 -8.64 -21.92
C THR A 414 18.76 -8.25 -21.21
N GLU A 415 19.72 -9.17 -21.17
CA GLU A 415 21.00 -8.98 -20.47
C GLU A 415 21.84 -7.85 -21.09
N GLN A 416 21.92 -7.81 -22.43
CA GLN A 416 22.63 -6.76 -23.16
C GLN A 416 21.98 -5.39 -22.95
N LEU A 417 20.66 -5.32 -22.89
CA LEU A 417 19.94 -4.06 -22.63
C LEU A 417 20.16 -3.54 -21.22
N VAL A 418 20.12 -4.42 -20.21
CA VAL A 418 20.41 -4.02 -18.81
C VAL A 418 21.85 -3.55 -18.68
N LEU A 419 22.80 -4.25 -19.31
CA LEU A 419 24.20 -3.84 -19.34
C LEU A 419 24.39 -2.48 -20.03
N ALA A 420 23.73 -2.26 -21.17
CA ALA A 420 23.77 -1.00 -21.90
C ALA A 420 23.21 0.16 -21.06
N VAL A 421 22.05 -0.03 -20.41
CA VAL A 421 21.45 0.99 -19.51
C VAL A 421 22.41 1.30 -18.36
N ARG A 422 22.97 0.29 -17.69
CA ARG A 422 23.93 0.49 -16.59
C ARG A 422 25.17 1.26 -17.04
N ARG A 423 25.73 0.92 -18.21
CA ARG A 423 26.89 1.63 -18.77
C ARG A 423 26.55 3.07 -19.16
N LEU A 424 25.39 3.31 -19.77
CA LEU A 424 24.94 4.66 -20.10
C LEU A 424 24.71 5.52 -18.84
N ARG A 425 24.14 4.95 -17.78
CA ARG A 425 23.98 5.62 -16.47
C ARG A 425 25.31 5.91 -15.78
N ALA A 426 26.27 4.98 -15.87
CA ALA A 426 27.62 5.19 -15.34
C ALA A 426 28.44 6.19 -16.16
N SER A 427 28.11 6.36 -17.44
CA SER A 427 28.68 7.38 -18.31
C SER A 427 28.03 8.76 -18.08
N LYS A 428 28.63 9.83 -18.61
CA LYS A 428 28.07 11.19 -18.56
C LYS A 428 26.87 11.41 -19.52
N ALA A 429 26.11 10.37 -19.85
CA ALA A 429 25.00 10.42 -20.81
C ALA A 429 23.69 9.79 -20.27
N PRO A 430 23.16 10.24 -19.11
CA PRO A 430 21.94 9.68 -18.53
C PRO A 430 20.71 9.84 -19.43
N ASN A 431 20.65 10.91 -20.23
CA ASN A 431 19.54 11.16 -21.17
C ASN A 431 19.41 10.06 -22.24
N LEU A 432 20.54 9.45 -22.65
CA LEU A 432 20.53 8.32 -23.59
C LEU A 432 20.04 7.03 -22.92
N ALA A 433 20.33 6.86 -21.61
CA ALA A 433 19.76 5.75 -20.85
C ALA A 433 18.23 5.90 -20.77
N ASP A 434 17.73 7.09 -20.47
CA ASP A 434 16.28 7.36 -20.44
C ASP A 434 15.63 7.16 -21.80
N ALA A 435 16.25 7.65 -22.88
CA ALA A 435 15.78 7.44 -24.24
C ALA A 435 15.72 5.95 -24.62
N LEU A 436 16.73 5.17 -24.21
CA LEU A 436 16.75 3.71 -24.41
C LEU A 436 15.66 3.01 -23.60
N LEU A 437 15.44 3.40 -22.34
CA LEU A 437 14.36 2.85 -21.50
C LEU A 437 12.97 3.18 -22.07
N VAL A 438 12.77 4.40 -22.57
CA VAL A 438 11.53 4.78 -23.28
C VAL A 438 11.35 3.93 -24.55
N ALA A 439 12.42 3.70 -25.30
CA ALA A 439 12.41 2.86 -26.50
C ALA A 439 12.09 1.38 -26.19
N ILE A 440 12.61 0.83 -25.09
CA ILE A 440 12.23 -0.50 -24.59
C ILE A 440 10.72 -0.53 -24.28
N GLY A 441 10.22 0.47 -23.54
CA GLY A 441 8.81 0.59 -23.20
C GLY A 441 7.89 0.68 -24.41
N SER A 442 8.29 1.43 -25.44
CA SER A 442 7.46 1.66 -26.63
C SER A 442 7.40 0.44 -27.56
N ALA A 443 8.53 -0.25 -27.77
CA ALA A 443 8.68 -1.19 -28.89
C ALA A 443 8.83 -2.67 -28.50
N ARG A 444 9.30 -2.98 -27.29
CA ARG A 444 9.65 -4.37 -26.93
C ARG A 444 8.44 -5.31 -26.86
N PRO A 445 8.48 -6.54 -27.40
CA PRO A 445 7.39 -7.50 -27.26
C PRO A 445 7.00 -7.74 -25.80
N ALA A 446 5.71 -7.93 -25.52
CA ALA A 446 5.17 -8.01 -24.16
C ALA A 446 5.87 -9.03 -23.24
N PRO A 447 6.22 -10.27 -23.69
CA PRO A 447 6.98 -11.21 -22.86
C PRO A 447 8.39 -10.68 -22.50
N GLY A 448 9.07 -10.10 -23.49
CA GLY A 448 10.41 -9.53 -23.28
C GLY A 448 10.39 -8.29 -22.39
N LEU A 449 9.33 -7.49 -22.46
CA LEU A 449 9.15 -6.32 -21.60
C LEU A 449 9.06 -6.72 -20.12
N VAL A 450 8.29 -7.76 -19.79
CA VAL A 450 8.19 -8.28 -18.41
C VAL A 450 9.54 -8.78 -17.91
N ALA A 451 10.30 -9.48 -18.76
CA ALA A 451 11.63 -9.96 -18.41
C ALA A 451 12.60 -8.80 -18.07
N VAL A 452 12.54 -7.68 -18.81
CA VAL A 452 13.33 -6.49 -18.49
C VAL A 452 12.89 -5.84 -17.19
N LEU A 453 11.58 -5.65 -17.00
CA LEU A 453 11.06 -5.00 -15.79
C LEU A 453 11.37 -5.79 -14.52
N GLY A 454 11.50 -7.12 -14.60
CA GLY A 454 11.87 -7.96 -13.46
C GLY A 454 13.33 -7.83 -13.01
N VAL A 455 14.20 -7.19 -13.79
CA VAL A 455 15.64 -7.06 -13.50
C VAL A 455 16.13 -5.61 -13.40
N LEU A 456 15.30 -4.64 -13.76
CA LEU A 456 15.61 -3.20 -13.64
C LEU A 456 15.41 -2.70 -12.21
N PHE A 457 16.10 -1.61 -11.88
CA PHE A 457 15.81 -0.83 -10.68
C PHE A 457 14.44 -0.14 -10.80
N ALA A 458 13.80 0.14 -9.66
CA ALA A 458 12.47 0.74 -9.63
C ALA A 458 12.38 2.05 -10.45
N ALA A 459 13.37 2.94 -10.32
CA ALA A 459 13.41 4.20 -11.05
C ALA A 459 13.48 4.00 -12.58
N ASP A 460 14.24 3.02 -13.06
CA ASP A 460 14.34 2.72 -14.50
C ASP A 460 13.06 2.03 -15.00
N ALA A 461 12.42 1.20 -14.18
CA ALA A 461 11.15 0.57 -14.48
C ALA A 461 10.04 1.60 -14.72
N ASP A 462 10.01 2.70 -13.95
CA ASP A 462 9.07 3.80 -14.14
C ASP A 462 9.24 4.48 -15.51
N VAL A 463 10.47 4.67 -15.98
CA VAL A 463 10.76 5.24 -17.31
C VAL A 463 10.29 4.30 -18.43
N VAL A 464 10.48 2.99 -18.27
CA VAL A 464 9.97 1.98 -19.21
C VAL A 464 8.44 1.98 -19.24
N VAL A 465 7.80 2.06 -18.07
CA VAL A 465 6.33 2.16 -17.94
C VAL A 465 5.82 3.44 -18.60
N MET A 466 6.53 4.56 -18.46
CA MET A 466 6.21 5.80 -19.15
C MET A 466 6.29 5.64 -20.67
N GLY A 467 7.39 5.09 -21.21
CA GLY A 467 7.53 4.84 -22.65
C GLY A 467 6.44 3.90 -23.19
N MET A 468 6.07 2.87 -22.43
CA MET A 468 4.95 1.99 -22.74
C MET A 468 3.62 2.75 -22.76
N ALA A 469 3.37 3.59 -21.76
CA ALA A 469 2.12 4.33 -21.61
C ALA A 469 1.89 5.37 -22.70
N VAL A 470 2.94 6.07 -23.14
CA VAL A 470 2.86 7.16 -24.11
C VAL A 470 2.82 6.66 -25.55
N GLU A 471 3.83 5.87 -25.94
CA GLU A 471 4.14 5.63 -27.36
C GLU A 471 3.57 4.32 -27.88
N ARG A 472 3.33 3.33 -27.00
CA ARG A 472 2.91 2.00 -27.46
C ARG A 472 1.51 2.03 -28.10
N PRO A 473 1.29 1.40 -29.27
CA PRO A 473 -0.05 1.29 -29.84
C PRO A 473 -1.02 0.55 -28.91
N ALA A 474 -2.30 0.95 -28.91
CA ALA A 474 -3.29 0.49 -27.91
C ALA A 474 -3.40 -1.06 -27.80
N ARG A 475 -3.40 -1.77 -28.93
CA ARG A 475 -3.42 -3.25 -28.94
C ARG A 475 -2.19 -3.87 -28.26
N HIS A 476 -0.99 -3.38 -28.59
CA HIS A 476 0.25 -3.86 -27.98
C HIS A 476 0.35 -3.46 -26.50
N PHE A 477 -0.23 -2.32 -26.13
CA PHE A 477 -0.34 -1.89 -24.73
C PHE A 477 -1.24 -2.84 -23.92
N GLN A 478 -2.41 -3.21 -24.43
CA GLN A 478 -3.31 -4.17 -23.78
C GLN A 478 -2.66 -5.55 -23.61
N GLN A 479 -1.91 -6.01 -24.60
CA GLN A 479 -1.11 -7.24 -24.51
C GLN A 479 -0.06 -7.12 -23.39
N ALA A 480 0.67 -6.01 -23.33
CA ALA A 480 1.66 -5.75 -22.28
C ALA A 480 1.03 -5.77 -20.88
N LEU A 481 -0.13 -5.12 -20.68
CA LEU A 481 -0.86 -5.19 -19.41
C LEU A 481 -1.24 -6.62 -19.03
N GLY A 482 -1.74 -7.42 -19.99
CA GLY A 482 -2.07 -8.82 -19.73
C GLY A 482 -0.86 -9.67 -19.35
N HIS A 483 0.33 -9.33 -19.84
CA HIS A 483 1.58 -9.99 -19.43
C HIS A 483 2.07 -9.51 -18.06
N LEU A 484 1.99 -8.21 -17.75
CA LEU A 484 2.34 -7.67 -16.42
C LEU A 484 1.49 -8.30 -15.32
N ARG A 485 0.18 -8.37 -15.50
CA ARG A 485 -0.74 -8.99 -14.53
C ARG A 485 -0.48 -10.47 -14.32
N ARG A 486 -0.23 -11.23 -15.40
CA ARG A 486 0.13 -12.65 -15.29
C ARG A 486 1.45 -12.89 -14.55
N ALA A 487 2.33 -11.89 -14.53
CA ALA A 487 3.58 -11.93 -13.77
C ALA A 487 3.45 -11.38 -12.35
N GLY A 488 2.24 -10.99 -11.90
CA GLY A 488 2.01 -10.40 -10.57
C GLY A 488 2.50 -8.95 -10.44
N LEU A 489 2.73 -8.25 -11.56
CA LEU A 489 3.18 -6.86 -11.61
C LEU A 489 1.99 -5.89 -11.73
N ASP A 490 0.96 -6.08 -10.91
CA ASP A 490 -0.29 -5.32 -10.98
C ASP A 490 -0.09 -3.81 -10.69
N GLY A 491 0.86 -3.47 -9.81
CA GLY A 491 1.22 -2.08 -9.53
C GLY A 491 1.73 -1.34 -10.76
N LEU A 492 2.66 -1.94 -11.51
CA LEU A 492 3.20 -1.36 -12.75
C LEU A 492 2.13 -1.29 -13.85
N ALA A 493 1.22 -2.26 -13.91
CA ALA A 493 0.09 -2.22 -14.83
C ALA A 493 -0.87 -1.06 -14.51
N GLY A 494 -1.17 -0.82 -13.22
CA GLY A 494 -1.97 0.31 -12.77
C GLY A 494 -1.29 1.64 -13.06
N GLN A 495 0.00 1.76 -12.75
CA GLN A 495 0.82 2.94 -13.05
C GLN A 495 0.83 3.25 -14.54
N ALA A 496 0.97 2.24 -15.40
CA ALA A 496 0.93 2.42 -16.85
C ALA A 496 -0.40 2.98 -17.37
N LEU A 497 -1.52 2.51 -16.81
CA LEU A 497 -2.86 2.99 -17.17
C LEU A 497 -3.05 4.46 -16.77
N ILE A 498 -2.65 4.82 -15.54
CA ILE A 498 -2.69 6.21 -15.05
C ILE A 498 -1.80 7.10 -15.92
N THR A 499 -0.55 6.69 -16.18
CA THR A 499 0.38 7.45 -17.02
C THR A 499 -0.14 7.60 -18.45
N ALA A 500 -0.79 6.57 -19.01
CA ALA A 500 -1.41 6.67 -20.35
C ALA A 500 -2.53 7.71 -20.35
N GLY A 501 -3.34 7.71 -19.30
CA GLY A 501 -4.36 8.73 -19.04
C GLY A 501 -3.79 10.13 -18.89
N HIS A 502 -2.60 10.29 -18.31
CA HIS A 502 -1.97 11.59 -18.09
C HIS A 502 -1.24 12.14 -19.34
N GLN A 503 -0.59 11.27 -20.12
CA GLN A 503 0.36 11.70 -21.15
C GLN A 503 -0.13 11.58 -22.60
N ARG A 504 -1.04 10.64 -22.93
CA ARG A 504 -1.48 10.46 -24.33
C ARG A 504 -2.17 11.70 -24.90
N SER A 505 -2.07 11.95 -26.19
CA SER A 505 -2.76 13.08 -26.81
C SER A 505 -4.28 12.96 -26.67
N ALA A 506 -5.00 14.09 -26.57
CA ALA A 506 -6.46 14.10 -26.52
C ALA A 506 -7.10 13.44 -27.76
N LYS A 507 -6.40 13.47 -28.91
CA LYS A 507 -6.81 12.80 -30.15
C LYS A 507 -6.67 11.28 -30.07
N GLY A 508 -5.63 10.76 -29.41
CA GLY A 508 -5.37 9.32 -29.31
C GLY A 508 -6.13 8.62 -28.18
N LEU A 509 -6.59 9.36 -27.17
CA LEU A 509 -7.23 8.79 -25.99
C LEU A 509 -8.53 8.01 -26.28
N PRO A 510 -9.44 8.46 -27.18
CA PRO A 510 -10.67 7.69 -27.44
C PRO A 510 -10.39 6.34 -28.11
N LEU A 511 -9.45 6.30 -29.07
CA LEU A 511 -9.01 5.04 -29.69
C LEU A 511 -8.39 4.10 -28.65
N PHE A 512 -7.61 4.66 -27.72
CA PHE A 512 -7.02 3.89 -26.64
C PHE A 512 -8.08 3.31 -25.68
N LEU A 513 -9.03 4.13 -25.22
CA LEU A 513 -10.14 3.69 -24.35
C LEU A 513 -11.03 2.66 -25.04
N SER A 514 -11.25 2.78 -26.35
CA SER A 514 -12.04 1.80 -27.11
C SER A 514 -11.39 0.41 -27.21
N CYS A 515 -10.07 0.33 -27.02
CA CYS A 515 -9.35 -0.95 -26.98
C CYS A 515 -9.36 -1.59 -25.59
N LEU A 516 -9.80 -0.88 -24.55
CA LEU A 516 -10.00 -1.46 -23.22
C LEU A 516 -11.36 -2.13 -23.20
N ASP A 517 -11.37 -3.47 -23.26
CA ASP A 517 -12.58 -4.29 -23.24
C ASP A 517 -13.58 -3.82 -22.18
N HIS A 518 -14.88 -3.92 -22.49
CA HIS A 518 -15.95 -3.54 -21.56
C HIS A 518 -15.90 -4.30 -20.23
N GLU A 519 -15.33 -5.51 -20.22
CA GLU A 519 -15.11 -6.31 -19.01
C GLU A 519 -14.05 -5.71 -18.07
N ARG A 520 -13.21 -4.80 -18.57
CA ARG A 520 -12.13 -4.14 -17.82
C ARG A 520 -12.49 -2.71 -17.46
N PHE A 521 -13.67 -2.52 -16.89
CA PHE A 521 -14.13 -1.21 -16.43
C PHE A 521 -13.11 -0.52 -15.50
N ALA A 522 -12.45 -1.28 -14.62
CA ALA A 522 -11.40 -0.78 -13.74
C ALA A 522 -10.22 -0.13 -14.50
N ASP A 523 -9.83 -0.68 -15.65
CA ASP A 523 -8.73 -0.15 -16.47
C ASP A 523 -9.09 1.21 -17.06
N ARG A 524 -10.34 1.36 -17.52
CA ARG A 524 -10.87 2.63 -18.03
C ARG A 524 -10.88 3.68 -16.92
N VAL A 525 -11.33 3.31 -15.71
CA VAL A 525 -11.34 4.21 -14.55
C VAL A 525 -9.92 4.69 -14.22
N LEU A 526 -8.91 3.82 -14.24
CA LEU A 526 -7.52 4.20 -13.98
C LEU A 526 -6.99 5.18 -15.03
N VAL A 527 -7.29 4.96 -16.31
CA VAL A 527 -6.91 5.90 -17.38
C VAL A 527 -7.61 7.24 -17.20
N LEU A 528 -8.91 7.25 -16.93
CA LEU A 528 -9.65 8.50 -16.69
C LEU A 528 -9.15 9.22 -15.44
N ASN A 529 -8.73 8.50 -14.40
CA ASN A 529 -8.05 9.09 -13.25
C ASN A 529 -6.73 9.79 -13.63
N GLY A 530 -5.95 9.20 -14.53
CA GLY A 530 -4.76 9.86 -15.09
C GLY A 530 -5.10 11.14 -15.87
N VAL A 531 -6.23 11.16 -16.60
CA VAL A 531 -6.69 12.36 -17.32
C VAL A 531 -7.00 13.51 -16.36
N ARG A 532 -7.55 13.21 -15.17
CA ARG A 532 -7.88 14.23 -14.15
C ARG A 532 -6.67 15.02 -13.65
N ALA A 533 -5.47 14.45 -13.73
CA ALA A 533 -4.23 15.12 -13.36
C ALA A 533 -3.75 16.14 -14.40
N ARG A 534 -4.46 16.29 -15.54
CA ARG A 534 -4.16 17.29 -16.56
C ARG A 534 -4.83 18.63 -16.23
N SER A 535 -4.41 19.69 -16.91
CA SER A 535 -5.07 21.00 -16.79
C SER A 535 -6.56 20.95 -17.17
N ALA A 536 -7.39 21.76 -16.51
CA ALA A 536 -8.83 21.83 -16.73
C ALA A 536 -9.19 22.02 -18.22
N HIS A 537 -8.45 22.86 -18.93
CA HIS A 537 -8.64 23.06 -20.37
C HIS A 537 -8.42 21.76 -21.18
N ARG A 538 -7.37 20.98 -20.87
CA ARG A 538 -7.13 19.69 -21.54
C ARG A 538 -8.21 18.67 -21.19
N VAL A 539 -8.68 18.66 -19.93
CA VAL A 539 -9.79 17.79 -19.52
C VAL A 539 -11.06 18.13 -20.30
N ALA A 540 -11.42 19.41 -20.42
CA ALA A 540 -12.59 19.86 -21.19
C ALA A 540 -12.49 19.46 -22.68
N GLN A 541 -11.32 19.62 -23.30
CA GLN A 541 -11.08 19.16 -24.67
C GLN A 541 -11.26 17.65 -24.82
N ILE A 542 -10.78 16.86 -23.84
CA ILE A 542 -10.93 15.40 -23.85
C ILE A 542 -12.40 15.01 -23.67
N VAL A 543 -13.13 15.63 -22.75
CA VAL A 543 -14.57 15.40 -22.56
C VAL A 543 -15.32 15.67 -23.85
N GLN A 544 -15.09 16.82 -24.49
CA GLN A 544 -15.73 17.14 -25.77
C GLN A 544 -15.39 16.10 -26.83
N ARG A 545 -14.10 15.73 -26.94
CA ARG A 545 -13.66 14.75 -27.92
C ARG A 545 -14.27 13.37 -27.70
N LEU A 546 -14.43 12.93 -26.46
CA LEU A 546 -15.09 11.67 -26.12
C LEU A 546 -16.58 11.70 -26.52
N ARG A 547 -17.27 12.82 -26.32
CA ARG A 547 -18.65 13.01 -26.80
C ARG A 547 -18.74 12.95 -28.32
N ASP A 548 -17.84 13.64 -29.02
CA ASP A 548 -17.81 13.68 -30.49
C ASP A 548 -17.65 12.30 -31.13
N VAL A 549 -16.94 11.37 -30.47
CA VAL A 549 -16.77 9.99 -30.95
C VAL A 549 -17.80 9.00 -30.39
N GLY A 550 -18.83 9.47 -29.70
CA GLY A 550 -19.90 8.62 -29.14
C GLY A 550 -19.56 7.92 -27.82
N MET A 551 -18.45 8.29 -27.16
CA MET A 551 -18.05 7.76 -25.85
C MET A 551 -18.64 8.58 -24.69
N GLY A 552 -19.97 8.78 -24.73
CA GLY A 552 -20.68 9.64 -23.76
C GLY A 552 -20.52 9.19 -22.31
N GLN A 553 -20.55 7.88 -22.05
CA GLN A 553 -20.39 7.33 -20.69
C GLN A 553 -19.01 7.64 -20.09
N ASP A 554 -17.92 7.51 -20.86
CA ASP A 554 -16.58 7.85 -20.37
C ASP A 554 -16.42 9.35 -20.18
N ALA A 555 -17.04 10.16 -21.05
CA ALA A 555 -17.07 11.61 -20.91
C ALA A 555 -17.79 12.02 -19.62
N ASP A 556 -18.94 11.42 -19.33
CA ASP A 556 -19.73 11.70 -18.13
C ASP A 556 -19.01 11.19 -16.86
N LEU A 557 -18.37 10.02 -16.92
CA LEU A 557 -17.55 9.51 -15.83
C LEU A 557 -16.37 10.45 -15.53
N LEU A 558 -15.69 10.95 -16.58
CA LEU A 558 -14.62 11.92 -16.44
C LEU A 558 -15.13 13.24 -15.88
N MET A 559 -16.27 13.73 -16.35
CA MET A 559 -16.94 14.93 -15.82
C MET A 559 -17.24 14.79 -14.33
N VAL A 560 -17.91 13.71 -13.92
CA VAL A 560 -18.27 13.46 -12.52
C VAL A 560 -17.01 13.35 -11.66
N ALA A 561 -16.01 12.60 -12.13
CA ALA A 561 -14.76 12.46 -11.40
C ALA A 561 -13.99 13.79 -11.32
N SER A 562 -14.04 14.62 -12.36
CA SER A 562 -13.44 15.96 -12.35
C SER A 562 -14.19 16.92 -11.44
N LEU A 563 -15.52 16.85 -11.35
CA LEU A 563 -16.34 17.64 -10.42
C LEU A 563 -16.13 17.22 -8.96
N ALA A 564 -15.85 15.94 -8.72
CA ALA A 564 -15.48 15.44 -7.39
C ALA A 564 -14.07 15.91 -6.96
N ASN A 565 -13.26 16.46 -7.88
CA ASN A 565 -12.03 17.18 -7.55
C ASN A 565 -12.33 18.68 -7.56
N PRO A 566 -12.29 19.37 -6.41
CA PRO A 566 -12.87 20.71 -6.31
C PRO A 566 -12.16 21.83 -7.11
N GLY A 567 -11.17 21.55 -7.97
CA GLY A 567 -10.43 22.53 -8.80
C GLY A 567 -10.70 22.51 -10.32
N VAL A 568 -11.79 21.88 -10.79
CA VAL A 568 -12.18 21.94 -12.21
C VAL A 568 -13.53 22.66 -12.35
N THR A 569 -13.49 23.98 -12.49
CA THR A 569 -14.66 24.78 -12.89
C THR A 569 -14.88 24.67 -14.39
N LEU A 570 -15.71 23.72 -14.80
CA LEU A 570 -16.23 23.69 -16.17
C LEU A 570 -17.35 24.71 -16.25
N THR A 571 -17.17 25.74 -17.07
CA THR A 571 -18.24 26.71 -17.34
C THR A 571 -19.46 25.95 -17.87
N PRO A 572 -20.63 26.07 -17.22
CA PRO A 572 -21.85 25.45 -17.70
C PRO A 572 -22.35 26.26 -18.90
N GLN A 573 -21.74 26.05 -20.06
CA GLN A 573 -22.28 26.56 -21.32
C GLN A 573 -23.09 25.43 -21.95
N ASP A 574 -24.39 25.70 -22.02
CA ASP A 574 -25.51 24.84 -22.43
C ASP A 574 -26.00 23.85 -21.35
N SER A 575 -27.17 24.20 -20.80
CA SER A 575 -27.97 23.45 -19.84
C SER A 575 -27.99 21.94 -20.10
N LEU A 576 -27.29 21.17 -19.26
CA LEU A 576 -27.45 19.73 -19.17
C LEU A 576 -28.85 19.41 -18.59
N PRO A 577 -29.68 18.58 -19.25
CA PRO A 577 -31.01 18.20 -18.74
C PRO A 577 -31.00 17.24 -17.53
N TRP A 578 -29.83 16.87 -17.02
CA TRP A 578 -29.66 15.73 -16.12
C TRP A 578 -28.93 16.13 -14.84
N GLY A 579 -29.69 16.55 -13.83
CA GLY A 579 -29.17 16.81 -12.48
C GLY A 579 -28.98 15.53 -11.63
N PRO A 580 -28.26 15.62 -10.50
CA PRO A 580 -27.92 14.49 -9.60
C PRO A 580 -29.13 13.71 -9.04
N LYS A 581 -30.34 14.26 -9.18
CA LYS A 581 -31.60 13.60 -8.78
C LYS A 581 -32.06 12.48 -9.73
N ALA A 582 -31.46 12.33 -10.92
CA ALA A 582 -31.86 11.30 -11.89
C ALA A 582 -31.30 9.89 -11.57
N TRP A 583 -30.27 9.80 -10.71
CA TRP A 583 -29.61 8.54 -10.35
C TRP A 583 -30.35 7.75 -9.25
N PHE A 584 -31.06 8.45 -8.37
CA PHE A 584 -31.94 7.83 -7.39
C PHE A 584 -33.37 7.91 -7.94
N GLY A 585 -33.85 6.82 -8.53
CA GLY A 585 -35.15 6.76 -9.21
C GLY A 585 -36.27 7.47 -8.44
N LYS A 586 -37.12 8.21 -9.17
CA LYS A 586 -38.29 8.86 -8.57
C LYS A 586 -39.15 7.81 -7.85
N PRO A 587 -39.55 8.01 -6.58
CA PRO A 587 -40.56 7.15 -5.95
C PRO A 587 -41.85 7.20 -6.77
N PRO A 588 -42.62 6.10 -6.84
CA PRO A 588 -43.78 6.01 -7.71
C PRO A 588 -44.79 7.11 -7.38
N VAL A 589 -45.18 7.85 -8.42
CA VAL A 589 -46.18 8.93 -8.36
C VAL A 589 -47.52 8.34 -7.92
N ARG A 590 -48.02 8.75 -6.76
CA ARG A 590 -49.41 8.51 -6.34
C ARG A 590 -50.35 9.21 -7.34
N ARG A 591 -51.29 8.44 -7.90
CA ARG A 591 -52.40 8.95 -8.72
C ARG A 591 -53.21 10.01 -7.95
N PRO A 592 -53.64 11.11 -8.60
CA PRO A 592 -54.53 12.08 -7.97
C PRO A 592 -55.95 11.54 -7.91
N ALA A 593 -56.55 11.54 -6.73
CA ALA A 593 -57.99 11.33 -6.55
C ALA A 593 -58.73 12.62 -6.90
N GLY A 594 -59.77 12.50 -7.73
CA GLY A 594 -60.68 13.58 -8.11
C GLY A 594 -61.63 14.01 -6.98
N PRO A 595 -62.43 15.07 -7.21
CA PRO A 595 -62.98 15.92 -6.16
C PRO A 595 -64.44 15.59 -5.81
N LEU A 596 -64.78 15.65 -4.51
CA LEU A 596 -66.17 15.76 -4.05
C LEU A 596 -66.30 16.73 -2.85
N THR A 597 -66.77 17.94 -3.18
CA THR A 597 -67.85 18.73 -2.54
C THR A 597 -68.18 18.62 -1.02
N ARG A 598 -67.91 19.74 -0.30
CA ARG A 598 -68.74 20.56 0.67
C ARG A 598 -69.34 19.88 1.95
N PRO A 599 -69.75 20.60 3.05
CA PRO A 599 -69.80 22.06 3.35
C PRO A 599 -69.29 22.45 4.80
N PRO A 600 -69.52 23.67 5.35
CA PRO A 600 -68.57 24.35 6.25
C PRO A 600 -68.91 24.28 7.75
N ARG A 601 -67.90 24.44 8.63
CA ARG A 601 -68.06 24.91 10.02
C ARG A 601 -66.85 25.76 10.46
N SER A 602 -67.18 26.82 11.20
CA SER A 602 -66.34 27.94 11.65
C SER A 602 -65.43 27.59 12.86
N PRO A 603 -64.68 28.56 13.46
CA PRO A 603 -63.27 28.40 13.77
C PRO A 603 -62.99 27.97 15.22
N VAL A 604 -61.99 27.12 15.42
CA VAL A 604 -61.41 26.84 16.74
C VAL A 604 -59.91 27.09 16.68
N ARG A 605 -59.42 27.90 17.63
CA ARG A 605 -58.02 28.31 17.86
C ARG A 605 -57.16 27.09 18.30
N PRO A 606 -55.81 27.17 18.20
CA PRO A 606 -54.90 26.03 18.05
C PRO A 606 -54.38 25.47 19.39
N PRO A 607 -53.76 24.28 19.35
CA PRO A 607 -52.65 23.96 20.23
C PRO A 607 -51.33 23.86 19.45
N GLU A 608 -50.27 24.37 20.08
CA GLU A 608 -48.87 24.39 19.64
C GLU A 608 -48.28 22.97 19.48
N PRO A 609 -47.21 22.81 18.66
CA PRO A 609 -46.58 21.51 18.43
C PRO A 609 -45.60 21.12 19.55
N PRO A 610 -45.59 19.85 20.02
CA PRO A 610 -44.47 19.34 20.80
C PRO A 610 -43.28 19.01 19.90
N SER A 611 -42.12 19.53 20.29
CA SER A 611 -40.80 19.15 19.79
C SER A 611 -40.50 17.69 20.12
N THR A 612 -40.12 16.91 19.12
CA THR A 612 -39.59 15.55 19.32
C THR A 612 -38.09 15.54 19.06
N THR A 613 -37.31 15.52 20.13
CA THR A 613 -35.87 15.21 20.13
C THR A 613 -35.71 13.69 20.09
N LEU A 614 -35.21 13.18 18.97
CA LEU A 614 -35.05 11.74 18.72
C LEU A 614 -33.65 11.31 19.16
N THR A 615 -33.51 10.79 20.37
CA THR A 615 -32.24 10.25 20.89
C THR A 615 -32.21 8.74 20.66
N THR A 616 -31.52 8.30 19.61
CA THR A 616 -31.31 6.89 19.27
C THR A 616 -30.40 6.22 20.31
N ARG A 617 -30.96 5.37 21.17
CA ARG A 617 -30.19 4.50 22.09
C ARG A 617 -29.72 3.25 21.36
N ILE A 618 -28.42 3.17 21.07
CA ILE A 618 -27.74 1.95 20.63
C ILE A 618 -27.52 1.06 21.86
N ARG A 619 -28.05 -0.17 21.86
CA ARG A 619 -27.77 -1.20 22.87
C ARG A 619 -26.54 -2.00 22.43
N ILE A 620 -25.40 -1.76 23.05
CA ILE A 620 -24.22 -2.64 22.93
C ILE A 620 -24.35 -3.70 24.03
N ASN A 621 -24.47 -4.96 23.62
CA ASN A 621 -24.60 -6.09 24.53
C ASN A 621 -23.18 -6.61 24.84
N ILE A 622 -22.63 -6.28 26.01
CA ILE A 622 -21.35 -6.80 26.49
C ILE A 622 -21.62 -7.94 27.46
N PRO A 623 -21.26 -9.20 27.14
CA PRO A 623 -21.43 -10.32 28.07
C PRO A 623 -20.46 -10.17 29.24
N GLY A 624 -20.97 -10.02 30.47
CA GLY A 624 -20.17 -10.12 31.70
C GLY A 624 -20.34 -8.99 32.72
N SER A 625 -20.97 -7.86 32.37
CA SER A 625 -21.16 -6.75 33.33
C SER A 625 -22.46 -6.90 34.13
N ARG A 626 -22.35 -7.01 35.46
CA ARG A 626 -23.51 -6.96 36.38
C ARG A 626 -24.13 -5.55 36.35
N PRO A 627 -25.46 -5.42 36.40
CA PRO A 627 -26.13 -4.12 36.33
C PRO A 627 -25.87 -3.28 37.59
N ILE A 628 -25.43 -2.04 37.38
CA ILE A 628 -25.25 -1.02 38.43
C ILE A 628 -26.65 -0.51 38.85
N PRO A 629 -26.98 -0.46 40.15
CA PRO A 629 -28.27 0.08 40.61
C PRO A 629 -28.36 1.60 40.38
N PRO A 630 -29.57 2.13 40.10
CA PRO A 630 -29.74 3.55 39.77
C PRO A 630 -29.51 4.44 40.99
N ILE A 631 -28.70 5.48 40.80
CA ILE A 631 -28.49 6.57 41.75
C ILE A 631 -29.71 7.50 41.68
N VAL A 632 -30.43 7.65 42.79
CA VAL A 632 -31.56 8.59 42.93
C VAL A 632 -30.99 9.94 43.37
N VAL A 633 -30.98 10.92 42.46
CA VAL A 633 -30.70 12.33 42.79
C VAL A 633 -32.03 13.00 43.12
N ARG A 634 -32.14 13.59 44.32
CA ARG A 634 -33.29 14.40 44.74
C ARG A 634 -33.01 15.88 44.44
N GLU A 635 -33.89 16.53 43.71
CA GLU A 635 -33.91 17.99 43.53
C GLU A 635 -34.62 18.69 44.71
N PRO A 636 -34.20 19.91 45.09
CA PRO A 636 -34.78 20.67 46.21
C PRO A 636 -36.08 21.40 45.79
N PRO A 637 -36.99 21.70 46.75
CA PRO A 637 -38.28 22.30 46.44
C PRO A 637 -38.18 23.82 46.24
N GLY A 638 -38.53 24.28 45.04
CA GLY A 638 -38.67 25.70 44.68
C GLY A 638 -40.12 26.19 44.78
N THR A 639 -40.32 27.07 45.74
CA THR A 639 -41.32 28.14 45.97
C THR A 639 -42.41 28.39 44.92
N ALA A 640 -43.67 28.37 45.39
CA ALA A 640 -44.88 28.79 44.68
C ALA A 640 -45.10 30.32 44.70
N PRO A 641 -45.78 30.91 43.69
CA PRO A 641 -46.34 32.25 43.79
C PRO A 641 -47.87 32.24 44.06
N GLU A 642 -48.31 33.23 44.83
CA GLU A 642 -49.67 33.54 45.32
C GLU A 642 -50.74 33.76 44.23
N PRO A 643 -52.04 33.57 44.59
CA PRO A 643 -53.18 33.92 43.74
C PRO A 643 -53.65 35.38 43.95
N PRO A 644 -54.28 36.01 42.93
CA PRO A 644 -54.91 37.31 43.10
C PRO A 644 -56.33 37.22 43.68
N SER A 645 -56.56 38.02 44.71
CA SER A 645 -57.85 38.34 45.31
C SER A 645 -58.69 39.23 44.39
N THR A 646 -59.97 38.93 44.27
CA THR A 646 -61.00 39.82 43.71
C THR A 646 -61.88 40.33 44.86
N THR A 647 -61.95 41.65 45.08
CA THR A 647 -63.20 42.42 45.33
C THR A 647 -62.89 43.90 45.59
N GLY A 648 -63.60 44.80 44.90
CA GLY A 648 -63.52 46.26 45.00
C GLY A 648 -63.83 46.90 43.66
#